data_AF-A0A2E6VN67-F1
#
_entry.id   AF-A0A2E6VN67-F1
#
_cell.length_a   1.000
_cell.length_b   1.000
_cell.length_c   1.000
_cell.angle_alpha   90.00
_cell.angle_beta   90.00
_cell.angle_gamma   90.00
#
_symmetry.space_group_name_H-M   'P 1'
#
loop_
_entity.id
_entity.type
_entity.pdbx_description
1 polymer ?
#
loop_
_entity_poly.entity_id
_entity_poly.type
_entity_poly.pdbx_seq_one_letter_code
_entity_poly.pdbx_strand_id
1 'polypeptide(L)'
;MHRDFKGVHPEACFHGGASRLRQPSINGISKEKEMQKNVIMGLAALWMAVGCVPTTIDDEFGGSRSEEVTEAQDEDDDDNNQQPSDAAGNCDNPYTLFPDGDSQTLPTTASALTGSCGGEGAEVVYEFTLEERSGVNIQVGGADVVVYLLKDTCDVTKEVEGSCADSNDPSAVEEINLGTLEPGTYYLVVDTYSAEVTGSYTIQWTVTAGGFCANDDYEPNNEAGEAVSLGASDIDTGALDQGEGEPTASVDFELCSDDVDFFSFGHMGGNVSVSHTVVEEAGTISGEVLQLVMVGDDDNGYTATAGDKMGDLPFTGDLDRGSYLVKLTATVPDTTNGPNYTIAVDHDCEADSLDAIDAEDDDGSLANNSVSLMNTLETPTLRTICGEDLDTFLLQNIVVGDVTATLSGGAALSAIVQSVGAEDALTVVAASTEVSGDDLVITLTNAAPGNYLVTVSANGVATTTEYGINAIFSGIENGPANGTCANAETLAFSADVASAMGHNINGTDDAEGPTLERDDGEGGTEEYSCNGEDLADEAMTTATADGVDGVGTPADVFYYMNLAAATDVEVVFDGTDSGFSGAVYMMNSGGTCPSDLSTLTYVNGSDDNPLCAVGTFSRVRLDDLAAGDYLLVVDGIFDPGFSFFGIPPSVTTGGFTLTTQQYPDGFPAIGSCVNATATTLPASGASVEMTVNVEDGESWIDSYADCGEYADRARGGNEQIFILEPTSDLTISVKAEGDYDTVVEIREANTTETGAFQCEKGTQVTCNDDGEGLENYGSLIESASLTSGKTYYLVVDAFNSSASGSVTVTLTAE
;
A
#
# COMPACT_ATOMS: atom_id res chain seq x y z
N MET A 1 -35.86 -54.26 35.86
CA MET A 1 -37.16 -53.57 35.82
C MET A 1 -37.20 -52.77 34.52
N HIS A 2 -37.90 -53.29 33.50
CA HIS A 2 -38.97 -52.61 32.74
C HIS A 2 -38.50 -51.40 31.91
N ARG A 3 -38.64 -51.35 30.58
CA ARG A 3 -39.59 -52.04 29.66
C ARG A 3 -39.08 -51.98 28.21
N ASP A 4 -39.24 -53.10 27.50
CA ASP A 4 -39.35 -53.21 26.05
C ASP A 4 -40.62 -52.52 25.51
N PHE A 5 -40.64 -52.17 24.21
CA PHE A 5 -41.69 -52.67 23.30
C PHE A 5 -41.22 -52.76 21.84
N LYS A 6 -41.35 -53.97 21.29
CA LYS A 6 -41.27 -54.36 19.88
C LYS A 6 -42.57 -54.03 19.13
N GLY A 7 -42.45 -53.66 17.86
CA GLY A 7 -42.84 -54.57 16.78
C GLY A 7 -43.95 -54.18 15.77
N VAL A 8 -43.69 -54.60 14.52
CA VAL A 8 -44.58 -55.28 13.55
C VAL A 8 -44.96 -54.51 12.25
N HIS A 9 -44.35 -54.99 11.13
CA HIS A 9 -44.71 -54.91 9.69
C HIS A 9 -46.13 -55.50 9.38
N PRO A 10 -46.77 -55.46 8.16
CA PRO A 10 -46.18 -55.47 6.79
C PRO A 10 -46.98 -54.78 5.63
N GLU A 11 -46.46 -54.97 4.38
CA GLU A 11 -47.11 -54.91 3.04
C GLU A 11 -47.58 -53.55 2.47
N ALA A 12 -47.65 -53.29 1.15
CA ALA A 12 -46.87 -53.59 -0.06
C ALA A 12 -47.48 -52.71 -1.20
N CYS A 13 -46.65 -52.24 -2.14
CA CYS A 13 -46.90 -52.01 -3.59
C CYS A 13 -46.48 -50.64 -4.20
N PHE A 14 -45.40 -50.75 -5.00
CA PHE A 14 -45.22 -50.30 -6.39
C PHE A 14 -45.05 -48.82 -6.83
N HIS A 15 -43.88 -48.62 -7.46
CA HIS A 15 -43.44 -47.80 -8.61
C HIS A 15 -43.25 -46.27 -8.52
N GLY A 16 -42.02 -45.87 -8.89
CA GLY A 16 -41.71 -44.56 -9.46
C GLY A 16 -40.29 -44.10 -9.13
N GLY A 17 -39.30 -44.47 -9.95
CA GLY A 17 -37.92 -44.05 -9.77
C GLY A 17 -37.66 -42.62 -10.25
N ALA A 18 -36.77 -41.92 -9.56
CA ALA A 18 -35.94 -40.86 -10.11
C ALA A 18 -34.71 -40.67 -9.19
N SER A 19 -33.57 -40.44 -9.84
CA SER A 19 -32.21 -40.42 -9.35
C SER A 19 -31.91 -39.34 -8.30
N ARG A 20 -31.05 -39.70 -7.34
CA ARG A 20 -30.44 -38.82 -6.35
C ARG A 20 -29.33 -37.99 -7.00
N LEU A 21 -29.40 -36.67 -6.86
CA LEU A 21 -28.23 -35.79 -6.83
C LEU A 21 -27.98 -35.42 -5.37
N ARG A 22 -26.73 -35.62 -4.92
CA ARG A 22 -26.25 -35.19 -3.61
C ARG A 22 -25.90 -33.71 -3.70
N GLN A 23 -26.50 -32.88 -2.85
CA GLN A 23 -25.94 -31.57 -2.48
C GLN A 23 -25.04 -31.77 -1.25
N PRO A 24 -23.84 -31.17 -1.18
CA PRO A 24 -23.16 -30.93 0.09
C PRO A 24 -23.69 -29.64 0.72
N SER A 25 -23.84 -29.65 2.05
CA SER A 25 -24.15 -28.47 2.86
C SER A 25 -22.86 -27.70 3.15
N ILE A 26 -22.84 -26.41 2.88
CA ILE A 26 -21.81 -25.47 3.34
C ILE A 26 -22.30 -24.89 4.67
N ASN A 27 -21.52 -25.09 5.73
CA ASN A 27 -21.66 -24.36 6.99
C ASN A 27 -20.74 -23.14 6.92
N GLY A 28 -21.31 -21.95 7.11
CA GLY A 28 -20.59 -20.68 7.13
C GLY A 28 -19.81 -20.44 8.42
N ILE A 29 -18.69 -19.75 8.28
CA ILE A 29 -17.90 -19.09 9.33
C ILE A 29 -17.87 -17.60 8.94
N SER A 30 -18.12 -16.70 9.90
CA SER A 30 -18.28 -15.25 9.70
C SER A 30 -16.94 -14.55 9.46
N LYS A 31 -16.79 -13.91 8.29
CA LYS A 31 -15.60 -13.14 7.82
C LYS A 31 -15.44 -11.74 8.43
N GLU A 32 -16.38 -11.28 9.26
CA GLU A 32 -16.42 -9.90 9.76
C GLU A 32 -15.30 -9.56 10.78
N LYS A 33 -14.56 -10.54 11.28
CA LYS A 33 -13.46 -10.34 12.26
C LYS A 33 -12.05 -10.26 11.66
N GLU A 34 -11.88 -10.60 10.38
CA GLU A 34 -10.57 -10.58 9.72
C GLU A 34 -10.22 -9.19 9.17
N MET A 35 -11.18 -8.47 8.57
CA MET A 35 -10.95 -7.10 8.07
C MET A 35 -10.58 -6.10 9.17
N GLN A 36 -11.23 -6.16 10.35
CA GLN A 36 -10.88 -5.28 11.48
C GLN A 36 -9.49 -5.58 12.05
N LYS A 37 -8.95 -6.79 11.81
CA LYS A 37 -7.65 -7.21 12.34
C LYS A 37 -6.49 -6.66 11.50
N ASN A 38 -6.65 -6.58 10.18
CA ASN A 38 -5.61 -6.11 9.26
C ASN A 38 -5.40 -4.60 9.34
N VAL A 39 -6.46 -3.81 9.57
CA VAL A 39 -6.37 -2.35 9.79
C VAL A 39 -5.70 -2.00 11.13
N ILE A 40 -5.96 -2.79 12.19
CA ILE A 40 -5.34 -2.57 13.51
C ILE A 40 -3.86 -2.95 13.51
N MET A 41 -3.44 -3.93 12.71
CA MET A 41 -2.03 -4.35 12.63
C MET A 41 -1.13 -3.36 11.87
N GLY A 42 -1.65 -2.67 10.85
CA GLY A 42 -0.92 -1.59 10.18
C GLY A 42 -0.58 -0.41 11.12
N LEU A 43 -1.47 -0.11 12.07
CA LEU A 43 -1.26 0.95 13.08
C LEU A 43 -0.32 0.54 14.23
N ALA A 44 -0.26 -0.76 14.57
CA ALA A 44 0.61 -1.27 15.63
C ALA A 44 2.10 -1.32 15.21
N ALA A 45 2.39 -1.58 13.94
CA ALA A 45 3.75 -1.52 13.39
C ALA A 45 4.32 -0.09 13.39
N LEU A 46 3.45 0.92 13.19
CA LEU A 46 3.82 2.35 13.22
C LEU A 46 4.24 2.83 14.62
N TRP A 47 3.70 2.23 15.69
CA TRP A 47 4.06 2.54 17.07
C TRP A 47 5.41 1.96 17.52
N MET A 48 5.93 0.93 16.83
CA MET A 48 7.22 0.32 17.20
C MET A 48 8.43 1.01 16.54
N ALA A 49 8.23 1.75 15.45
CA ALA A 49 9.31 2.44 14.72
C ALA A 49 9.76 3.78 15.35
N VAL A 50 8.92 4.39 16.21
CA VAL A 50 9.27 5.65 16.90
C VAL A 50 9.75 5.33 18.32
N GLY A 51 11.06 5.15 18.47
CA GLY A 51 11.70 4.84 19.75
C GLY A 51 11.43 5.89 20.84
N CYS A 52 10.40 5.68 21.65
CA CYS A 52 10.18 6.38 22.91
C CYS A 52 10.51 5.47 24.10
N VAL A 53 11.51 5.88 24.88
CA VAL A 53 11.92 5.23 26.12
C VAL A 53 10.81 5.39 27.17
N PRO A 54 10.28 4.32 27.79
CA PRO A 54 9.32 4.46 28.86
C PRO A 54 10.03 4.96 30.13
N THR A 55 9.61 6.12 30.62
CA THR A 55 9.95 6.58 31.96
C THR A 55 9.04 5.88 32.97
N THR A 56 9.64 5.28 33.99
CA THR A 56 8.93 4.63 35.10
C THR A 56 8.16 5.66 35.92
N ILE A 57 6.83 5.55 35.93
CA ILE A 57 5.96 6.24 36.89
C ILE A 57 5.80 5.34 38.12
N ASP A 58 6.28 5.84 39.26
CA ASP A 58 6.04 5.27 40.58
C ASP A 58 4.55 5.37 40.93
N ASP A 59 3.86 4.23 41.07
CA ASP A 59 2.53 4.16 41.67
C ASP A 59 2.58 3.46 43.04
N GLU A 60 2.61 4.29 44.09
CA GLU A 60 2.26 3.90 45.45
C GLU A 60 0.75 3.61 45.53
N PHE A 61 0.35 2.34 45.54
CA PHE A 61 -0.92 1.97 46.20
C PHE A 61 -0.80 0.66 46.99
N GLY A 62 -0.78 0.83 48.32
CA GLY A 62 -0.85 -0.25 49.28
C GLY A 62 -2.22 -0.93 49.32
N GLY A 63 -2.21 -2.26 49.34
CA GLY A 63 -3.42 -3.08 49.49
C GLY A 63 -3.09 -4.49 49.96
N SER A 64 -3.02 -4.67 51.28
CA SER A 64 -2.78 -5.95 51.94
C SER A 64 -3.86 -6.99 51.64
N ARG A 65 -3.46 -8.20 51.24
CA ARG A 65 -4.10 -9.42 51.77
C ARG A 65 -3.23 -10.66 51.59
N SER A 66 -3.02 -11.32 52.73
CA SER A 66 -2.46 -12.64 52.94
C SER A 66 -3.25 -13.74 52.23
N GLU A 67 -2.56 -14.68 51.60
CA GLU A 67 -2.73 -16.11 51.91
C GLU A 67 -1.51 -16.90 51.44
N GLU A 68 -1.21 -17.91 52.24
CA GLU A 68 0.05 -18.63 52.39
C GLU A 68 -0.02 -19.90 51.53
N VAL A 69 0.77 -19.99 50.46
CA VAL A 69 1.09 -21.26 49.80
C VAL A 69 2.58 -21.26 49.48
N THR A 70 3.34 -21.95 50.31
CA THR A 70 4.75 -22.28 50.10
C THR A 70 4.87 -23.38 49.06
N GLU A 71 5.25 -23.02 47.84
CA GLU A 71 5.95 -23.93 46.91
C GLU A 71 7.34 -23.34 46.65
N ALA A 72 8.35 -24.19 46.81
CA ALA A 72 9.74 -23.84 46.59
C ALA A 72 9.97 -23.72 45.08
N GLN A 73 10.14 -22.50 44.59
CA GLN A 73 10.81 -22.24 43.32
C GLN A 73 12.31 -22.15 43.60
N ASP A 74 13.05 -23.08 43.01
CA ASP A 74 14.47 -22.95 42.72
C ASP A 74 14.64 -21.71 41.82
N GLU A 75 15.34 -20.71 42.34
CA GLU A 75 15.97 -19.67 41.55
C GLU A 75 17.17 -20.34 40.85
N ASP A 76 16.96 -20.88 39.65
CA ASP A 76 18.05 -21.11 38.72
C ASP A 76 18.33 -19.78 38.02
N ASP A 77 19.57 -19.32 38.22
CA ASP A 77 20.14 -18.07 37.75
C ASP A 77 20.00 -17.87 36.23
N ASP A 78 19.20 -16.90 35.81
CA ASP A 78 19.31 -16.25 34.49
C ASP A 78 20.53 -15.29 34.51
N ASP A 79 21.73 -15.86 34.63
CA ASP A 79 23.02 -15.14 34.69
C ASP A 79 23.59 -14.85 33.28
N ASN A 80 22.72 -14.66 32.27
CA ASN A 80 23.15 -14.30 30.91
C ASN A 80 23.47 -12.80 30.74
N ASN A 81 23.61 -12.07 31.85
CA ASN A 81 24.07 -10.68 31.88
C ASN A 81 25.34 -10.53 32.75
N GLN A 82 26.28 -11.48 32.65
CA GLN A 82 27.66 -11.19 33.00
C GLN A 82 28.28 -10.34 31.88
N GLN A 83 28.15 -9.02 32.01
CA GLN A 83 29.07 -8.10 31.38
C GLN A 83 30.50 -8.57 31.69
N PRO A 84 31.33 -8.96 30.71
CA PRO A 84 32.63 -9.55 30.99
C PRO A 84 33.49 -8.55 31.77
N SER A 85 33.89 -8.97 32.97
CA SER A 85 34.75 -8.22 33.88
C SER A 85 36.09 -7.91 33.23
N ASP A 86 36.43 -6.62 33.07
CA ASP A 86 37.78 -6.05 32.90
C ASP A 86 38.75 -6.78 31.94
N ALA A 87 38.27 -7.62 31.01
CA ALA A 87 39.13 -8.27 30.03
C ALA A 87 39.68 -7.18 29.11
N ALA A 88 41.01 -7.16 28.95
CA ALA A 88 41.69 -6.03 28.34
C ALA A 88 41.64 -6.08 26.80
N GLY A 89 40.82 -6.96 26.22
CA GLY A 89 40.68 -7.14 24.76
C GLY A 89 42.02 -7.36 24.07
N ASN A 90 42.94 -8.12 24.67
CA ASN A 90 44.28 -8.30 24.14
C ASN A 90 44.67 -9.79 24.12
N CYS A 91 45.80 -10.12 23.52
CA CYS A 91 46.27 -11.51 23.39
C CYS A 91 46.38 -12.30 24.71
N ASP A 92 46.66 -11.63 25.84
CA ASP A 92 46.78 -12.30 27.14
C ASP A 92 45.41 -12.58 27.77
N ASN A 93 44.37 -11.87 27.32
CA ASN A 93 43.00 -11.99 27.82
C ASN A 93 41.99 -11.53 26.76
N PRO A 94 41.77 -12.33 25.69
CA PRO A 94 40.87 -11.98 24.59
C PRO A 94 39.40 -12.06 25.04
N TYR A 95 38.53 -11.35 24.33
CA TYR A 95 37.09 -11.54 24.47
C TYR A 95 36.66 -12.85 23.79
N THR A 96 35.60 -13.49 24.26
CA THR A 96 34.98 -14.60 23.51
C THR A 96 34.08 -14.01 22.42
N LEU A 97 34.27 -14.42 21.17
CA LEU A 97 33.34 -14.07 20.09
C LEU A 97 32.17 -15.07 20.08
N PHE A 98 30.96 -14.58 20.30
CA PHE A 98 29.74 -15.39 20.32
C PHE A 98 29.07 -15.41 18.93
N PRO A 99 28.30 -16.45 18.58
CA PRO A 99 27.63 -16.56 17.27
C PRO A 99 26.76 -15.35 16.88
N ASP A 100 26.15 -14.68 17.85
CA ASP A 100 25.29 -13.51 17.61
C ASP A 100 26.06 -12.20 17.35
N GLY A 101 27.40 -12.27 17.23
CA GLY A 101 28.27 -11.12 17.07
C GLY A 101 28.68 -10.46 18.39
N ASP A 102 29.23 -9.25 18.31
CA ASP A 102 29.55 -8.42 19.47
C ASP A 102 29.58 -6.92 19.11
N SER A 103 29.46 -6.05 20.11
CA SER A 103 29.68 -4.61 19.95
C SER A 103 30.56 -4.06 21.06
N GLN A 104 31.61 -3.32 20.66
CA GLN A 104 32.55 -2.73 21.60
C GLN A 104 32.92 -1.31 21.22
N THR A 105 33.47 -0.59 22.20
CA THR A 105 34.18 0.67 21.97
C THR A 105 35.68 0.41 21.96
N LEU A 106 36.37 0.97 20.97
CA LEU A 106 37.82 0.83 20.84
C LEU A 106 38.53 1.40 22.08
N PRO A 107 39.54 0.68 22.62
CA PRO A 107 40.30 1.17 23.75
C PRO A 107 41.18 2.36 23.35
N THR A 108 41.82 3.00 24.33
CA THR A 108 42.74 4.13 24.09
C THR A 108 44.22 3.72 24.11
N THR A 109 44.49 2.44 24.28
CA THR A 109 45.84 1.86 24.33
C THR A 109 46.35 1.59 22.91
N ALA A 110 47.60 1.96 22.66
CA ALA A 110 48.26 1.69 21.38
C ALA A 110 48.40 0.17 21.10
N SER A 111 48.32 -0.18 19.83
CA SER A 111 48.33 -1.55 19.29
C SER A 111 49.64 -2.26 19.60
N ALA A 112 49.53 -3.55 19.91
CA ALA A 112 50.65 -4.45 20.12
C ALA A 112 50.84 -5.42 18.94
N LEU A 113 49.89 -5.50 18.01
CA LEU A 113 49.95 -6.31 16.79
C LEU A 113 49.91 -5.41 15.53
N THR A 114 50.20 -5.98 14.37
CA THR A 114 50.11 -5.27 13.08
C THR A 114 49.93 -6.33 12.01
N GLY A 115 48.72 -6.48 11.49
CA GLY A 115 48.38 -7.45 10.46
C GLY A 115 49.05 -7.18 9.12
N SER A 116 48.90 -8.09 8.17
CA SER A 116 49.54 -7.98 6.84
C SER A 116 49.04 -6.79 6.01
N CYS A 117 47.82 -6.32 6.26
CA CYS A 117 47.19 -5.16 5.63
C CYS A 117 47.31 -3.87 6.45
N GLY A 118 47.72 -3.90 7.73
CA GLY A 118 47.95 -2.69 8.51
C GLY A 118 47.57 -2.81 9.99
N GLY A 119 47.05 -1.70 10.54
CA GLY A 119 46.76 -1.50 11.96
C GLY A 119 47.86 -0.72 12.67
N GLU A 120 47.58 0.54 13.03
CA GLU A 120 48.53 1.40 13.75
C GLU A 120 47.98 1.97 15.06
N GLY A 121 46.69 1.76 15.36
CA GLY A 121 46.02 2.45 16.46
C GLY A 121 45.67 1.57 17.64
N ALA A 122 44.44 1.57 18.12
CA ALA A 122 44.02 0.71 19.24
C ALA A 122 43.41 -0.58 18.71
N GLU A 123 43.68 -1.69 19.39
CA GLU A 123 43.19 -3.02 18.99
C GLU A 123 42.32 -3.67 20.05
N VAL A 124 41.42 -4.55 19.60
CA VAL A 124 40.64 -5.48 20.40
C VAL A 124 40.81 -6.88 19.82
N VAL A 125 41.11 -7.85 20.69
CA VAL A 125 41.28 -9.25 20.33
C VAL A 125 40.13 -10.09 20.87
N TYR A 126 39.55 -10.88 19.97
CA TYR A 126 38.56 -11.91 20.25
C TYR A 126 39.15 -13.30 20.07
N GLU A 127 38.55 -14.30 20.70
CA GLU A 127 38.86 -15.72 20.58
C GLU A 127 37.58 -16.49 20.28
N PHE A 128 37.67 -17.41 19.32
CA PHE A 128 36.65 -18.43 19.05
C PHE A 128 37.31 -19.76 18.71
N THR A 129 36.56 -20.86 18.78
CA THR A 129 37.06 -22.20 18.45
C THR A 129 36.11 -22.88 17.47
N LEU A 130 36.67 -23.43 16.40
CA LEU A 130 35.97 -24.28 15.45
C LEU A 130 36.17 -25.73 15.84
N GLU A 131 35.07 -26.46 16.07
CA GLU A 131 35.10 -27.88 16.45
C GLU A 131 35.36 -28.81 15.26
N GLU A 132 35.01 -28.35 14.06
CA GLU A 132 35.23 -29.05 12.80
C GLU A 132 35.78 -28.09 11.72
N ARG A 133 35.97 -28.61 10.51
CA ARG A 133 36.33 -27.78 9.37
C ARG A 133 35.12 -26.90 9.03
N SER A 134 35.32 -25.59 8.91
CA SER A 134 34.21 -24.64 8.71
C SER A 134 34.63 -23.48 7.81
N GLY A 135 33.66 -22.90 7.11
CA GLY A 135 33.79 -21.59 6.48
C GLY A 135 33.45 -20.51 7.50
N VAL A 136 34.08 -19.35 7.38
CA VAL A 136 33.86 -18.22 8.30
C VAL A 136 33.73 -16.94 7.50
N ASN A 137 32.59 -16.25 7.67
CA ASN A 137 32.37 -14.89 7.20
C ASN A 137 32.29 -13.96 8.42
N ILE A 138 33.12 -12.91 8.47
CA ILE A 138 33.16 -11.93 9.56
C ILE A 138 33.05 -10.55 8.94
N GLN A 139 32.05 -9.79 9.37
CA GLN A 139 31.81 -8.42 8.96
C GLN A 139 31.95 -7.49 10.17
N VAL A 140 32.76 -6.44 10.02
CA VAL A 140 32.99 -5.44 11.07
C VAL A 140 32.67 -4.06 10.53
N GLY A 141 31.61 -3.46 11.05
CA GLY A 141 31.16 -2.11 10.68
C GLY A 141 31.35 -1.11 11.81
N GLY A 142 31.35 0.19 11.47
CA GLY A 142 31.38 1.29 12.42
C GLY A 142 32.63 2.16 12.27
N ALA A 143 33.54 2.09 13.23
CA ALA A 143 34.82 2.80 13.14
C ALA A 143 35.70 2.25 12.00
N ASP A 144 36.57 3.11 11.47
CA ASP A 144 37.58 2.77 10.45
C ASP A 144 38.63 1.80 11.03
N VAL A 145 38.47 0.51 10.71
CA VAL A 145 39.20 -0.61 11.31
C VAL A 145 39.88 -1.45 10.24
N VAL A 146 40.85 -2.23 10.69
CA VAL A 146 41.58 -3.26 9.97
C VAL A 146 41.34 -4.54 10.74
N VAL A 147 40.90 -5.58 10.05
CA VAL A 147 40.56 -6.87 10.67
C VAL A 147 41.41 -7.98 10.11
N TYR A 148 41.82 -8.92 10.97
CA TYR A 148 42.56 -10.12 10.55
C TYR A 148 42.41 -11.27 11.55
N LEU A 149 42.62 -12.50 11.08
CA LEU A 149 42.56 -13.71 11.90
C LEU A 149 43.95 -14.27 12.18
N LEU A 150 44.20 -14.67 13.43
CA LEU A 150 45.38 -15.42 13.86
C LEU A 150 44.98 -16.84 14.28
N LYS A 151 45.83 -17.84 13.98
CA LYS A 151 45.55 -19.24 14.32
C LYS A 151 46.42 -19.78 15.47
N ASP A 152 45.82 -20.59 16.34
CA ASP A 152 46.40 -21.31 17.49
C ASP A 152 46.95 -20.43 18.61
N THR A 153 47.58 -19.31 18.28
CA THR A 153 48.17 -18.36 19.22
C THR A 153 48.00 -16.94 18.70
N CYS A 154 47.86 -15.98 19.61
CA CYS A 154 47.86 -14.55 19.30
C CYS A 154 49.28 -14.05 19.00
N ASP A 155 49.85 -14.52 17.89
CA ASP A 155 51.14 -14.16 17.32
C ASP A 155 50.92 -13.83 15.84
N VAL A 156 51.28 -12.62 15.41
CA VAL A 156 51.00 -12.16 14.04
C VAL A 156 51.71 -13.00 12.95
N THR A 157 52.75 -13.76 13.32
CA THR A 157 53.34 -14.75 12.39
C THR A 157 52.44 -15.96 12.10
N LYS A 158 51.29 -16.03 12.79
CA LYS A 158 50.22 -17.01 12.62
C LYS A 158 48.96 -16.44 11.98
N GLU A 159 49.07 -15.27 11.37
CA GLU A 159 47.99 -14.72 10.56
C GLU A 159 47.55 -15.72 9.49
N VAL A 160 46.23 -15.89 9.38
CA VAL A 160 45.62 -16.76 8.39
C VAL A 160 45.73 -16.06 7.03
N GLU A 161 46.29 -16.76 6.04
CA GLU A 161 46.45 -16.23 4.69
C GLU A 161 45.08 -15.85 4.10
N GLY A 162 44.97 -14.63 3.56
CA GLY A 162 43.72 -14.09 3.01
C GLY A 162 42.75 -13.53 4.05
N SER A 163 43.08 -13.56 5.35
CA SER A 163 42.17 -13.08 6.40
C SER A 163 42.23 -11.58 6.69
N CYS A 164 43.14 -10.83 6.07
CA CYS A 164 43.31 -9.41 6.37
C CYS A 164 42.43 -8.56 5.47
N ALA A 165 41.55 -7.76 6.06
CA ALA A 165 40.68 -6.82 5.36
C ALA A 165 40.89 -5.38 5.88
N ASP A 166 40.99 -4.46 4.93
CA ASP A 166 41.13 -3.01 5.11
C ASP A 166 40.54 -2.31 3.87
N SER A 167 39.38 -1.68 4.00
CA SER A 167 38.77 -0.88 2.96
C SER A 167 39.40 0.51 2.90
N ASN A 168 39.49 1.07 1.69
CA ASN A 168 39.93 2.46 1.56
C ASN A 168 38.83 3.47 1.93
N ASP A 169 37.60 3.00 2.15
CA ASP A 169 36.48 3.81 2.62
C ASP A 169 36.34 3.64 4.14
N PRO A 170 36.56 4.71 4.94
CA PRO A 170 36.53 4.63 6.40
C PRO A 170 35.14 4.35 6.99
N SER A 171 34.10 4.27 6.15
CA SER A 171 32.74 3.90 6.53
C SER A 171 32.29 2.54 6.00
N ALA A 172 33.12 1.86 5.22
CA ALA A 172 32.81 0.53 4.72
C ALA A 172 32.84 -0.51 5.84
N VAL A 173 32.10 -1.59 5.62
CA VAL A 173 32.20 -2.80 6.43
C VAL A 173 33.47 -3.53 6.00
N GLU A 174 34.30 -3.88 6.98
CA GLU A 174 35.44 -4.76 6.77
C GLU A 174 35.00 -6.21 6.77
N GLU A 175 35.38 -6.98 5.76
CA GLU A 175 34.90 -8.34 5.57
C GLU A 175 36.04 -9.36 5.43
N ILE A 176 36.01 -10.37 6.28
CA ILE A 176 36.84 -11.57 6.17
C ILE A 176 35.94 -12.70 5.68
N ASN A 177 36.14 -13.13 4.44
CA ASN A 177 35.40 -14.25 3.87
C ASN A 177 36.34 -15.43 3.58
N LEU A 178 36.39 -16.41 4.48
CA LEU A 178 37.28 -17.57 4.39
C LEU A 178 36.47 -18.85 4.29
N GLY A 179 36.39 -19.38 3.07
CA GLY A 179 35.61 -20.57 2.76
C GLY A 179 36.06 -21.86 3.44
N THR A 180 37.30 -21.93 3.95
CA THR A 180 37.72 -23.09 4.75
C THR A 180 38.77 -22.73 5.79
N LEU A 181 38.43 -23.03 7.04
CA LEU A 181 39.31 -23.09 8.20
C LEU A 181 39.29 -24.50 8.79
N GLU A 182 40.47 -25.02 9.10
CA GLU A 182 40.61 -26.27 9.83
C GLU A 182 40.15 -26.10 11.30
N PRO A 183 39.68 -27.17 11.97
CA PRO A 183 39.33 -27.11 13.38
C PRO A 183 40.48 -26.56 14.23
N GLY A 184 40.17 -25.71 15.21
CA GLY A 184 41.17 -25.03 16.03
C GLY A 184 40.67 -23.74 16.66
N THR A 185 41.55 -23.11 17.43
CA THR A 185 41.28 -21.82 18.08
C THR A 185 41.83 -20.69 17.22
N TYR A 186 41.01 -19.67 17.01
CA TYR A 186 41.31 -18.51 16.19
C TYR A 186 41.14 -17.25 17.02
N TYR A 187 41.91 -16.23 16.66
CA TYR A 187 41.82 -14.91 17.26
C TYR A 187 41.49 -13.87 16.19
N LEU A 188 40.35 -13.21 16.32
CA LEU A 188 39.98 -12.06 15.49
C LEU A 188 40.56 -10.80 16.13
N VAL A 189 41.39 -10.09 15.37
CA VAL A 189 41.92 -8.80 15.78
C VAL A 189 41.16 -7.71 15.04
N VAL A 190 40.57 -6.79 15.79
CA VAL A 190 39.98 -5.54 15.28
C VAL A 190 40.92 -4.42 15.69
N ASP A 191 41.76 -3.97 14.76
CA ASP A 191 42.71 -2.86 14.97
C ASP A 191 42.18 -1.62 14.25
N THR A 192 42.39 -0.43 14.77
CA THR A 192 42.09 0.78 14.00
C THR A 192 43.10 1.03 12.88
N TYR A 193 42.64 1.55 11.75
CA TYR A 193 43.49 1.94 10.63
C TYR A 193 44.64 2.87 11.05
N SER A 194 44.37 3.82 11.95
CA SER A 194 45.40 4.72 12.49
C SER A 194 45.19 5.05 13.98
N ALA A 195 46.26 5.50 14.65
CA ALA A 195 46.23 5.90 16.05
C ALA A 195 45.29 7.07 16.41
N GLU A 196 44.71 7.74 15.41
CA GLU A 196 43.75 8.84 15.62
C GLU A 196 42.29 8.37 15.58
N VAL A 197 42.01 7.17 15.05
CA VAL A 197 40.64 6.64 14.98
C VAL A 197 40.17 6.24 16.36
N THR A 198 38.94 6.64 16.68
CA THR A 198 38.24 6.30 17.92
C THR A 198 36.78 6.06 17.58
N GLY A 199 36.10 5.18 18.30
CA GLY A 199 34.68 4.95 18.10
C GLY A 199 34.25 3.58 18.58
N SER A 200 33.01 3.23 18.26
CA SER A 200 32.46 1.89 18.43
C SER A 200 32.43 1.16 17.10
N TYR A 201 32.47 -0.16 17.17
CA TYR A 201 32.23 -1.05 16.05
C TYR A 201 31.24 -2.15 16.44
N THR A 202 30.73 -2.84 15.44
CA THR A 202 29.87 -4.02 15.57
C THR A 202 30.44 -5.14 14.72
N ILE A 203 30.51 -6.34 15.28
CA ILE A 203 30.89 -7.56 14.57
C ILE A 203 29.62 -8.35 14.31
N GLN A 204 29.42 -8.75 13.05
CA GLN A 204 28.53 -9.82 12.65
C GLN A 204 29.39 -10.94 12.10
N TRP A 205 29.08 -12.19 12.39
CA TRP A 205 29.81 -13.30 11.78
C TRP A 205 28.95 -14.55 11.70
N THR A 206 29.28 -15.40 10.74
CA THR A 206 28.65 -16.69 10.52
C THR A 206 29.71 -17.77 10.40
N VAL A 207 29.35 -18.98 10.82
CA VAL A 207 30.19 -20.18 10.72
C VAL A 207 29.42 -21.26 9.99
N THR A 208 29.90 -21.66 8.81
CA THR A 208 29.30 -22.71 8.00
C THR A 208 30.06 -24.01 8.24
N ALA A 209 29.43 -24.99 8.88
CA ALA A 209 30.04 -26.30 9.09
C ALA A 209 30.34 -26.98 7.74
N GLY A 210 31.56 -27.50 7.56
CA GLY A 210 32.03 -28.10 6.31
C GLY A 210 32.91 -27.17 5.47
N GLY A 211 32.64 -25.87 5.47
CA GLY A 211 33.22 -24.92 4.52
C GLY A 211 32.15 -24.24 3.66
N PHE A 212 32.58 -23.31 2.82
CA PHE A 212 31.90 -22.81 1.62
C PHE A 212 32.98 -22.44 0.60
N CYS A 213 32.62 -22.18 -0.65
CA CYS A 213 33.58 -21.76 -1.65
C CYS A 213 33.80 -20.23 -1.63
N ALA A 214 34.96 -19.79 -1.16
CA ALA A 214 35.24 -18.36 -0.91
C ALA A 214 35.25 -17.45 -2.16
N ASN A 215 35.26 -18.02 -3.37
CA ASN A 215 35.20 -17.26 -4.62
C ASN A 215 33.79 -17.21 -5.21
N ASP A 216 32.79 -17.77 -4.53
CA ASP A 216 31.39 -17.64 -4.93
C ASP A 216 30.76 -16.47 -4.17
N ASP A 217 30.40 -15.42 -4.89
CA ASP A 217 29.83 -14.19 -4.32
C ASP A 217 28.40 -14.40 -3.77
N TYR A 218 27.80 -15.57 -3.98
CA TYR A 218 26.42 -15.89 -3.59
C TYR A 218 26.30 -16.82 -2.38
N GLU A 219 27.37 -16.95 -1.59
CA GLU A 219 27.39 -17.71 -0.33
C GLU A 219 27.05 -16.83 0.89
N PRO A 220 26.38 -17.36 1.94
CA PRO A 220 25.96 -18.75 2.07
C PRO A 220 24.67 -19.03 1.25
N ASN A 221 24.66 -20.10 0.48
CA ASN A 221 23.46 -20.68 -0.12
C ASN A 221 23.36 -22.19 0.18
N ASN A 222 23.96 -22.58 1.30
CA ASN A 222 24.17 -23.96 1.72
C ASN A 222 22.91 -24.66 2.27
N GLU A 223 21.85 -23.88 2.48
CA GLU A 223 20.55 -24.34 2.96
C GLU A 223 19.41 -23.84 2.07
N ALA A 224 18.28 -24.56 2.07
CA ALA A 224 17.11 -24.19 1.28
C ALA A 224 16.54 -22.79 1.61
N GLY A 225 16.73 -22.32 2.85
CA GLY A 225 16.30 -20.99 3.30
C GLY A 225 17.21 -19.86 2.81
N GLU A 226 18.39 -20.19 2.31
CA GLU A 226 19.42 -19.28 1.82
C GLU A 226 19.60 -19.43 0.30
N ALA A 227 18.65 -20.10 -0.37
CA ALA A 227 18.75 -20.39 -1.78
C ALA A 227 18.81 -19.11 -2.63
N VAL A 228 19.68 -19.10 -3.63
CA VAL A 228 19.77 -17.99 -4.60
C VAL A 228 18.55 -18.01 -5.51
N SER A 229 17.78 -16.93 -5.54
CA SER A 229 16.60 -16.85 -6.39
C SER A 229 16.98 -16.66 -7.86
N LEU A 230 16.53 -17.59 -8.70
CA LEU A 230 16.61 -17.57 -10.16
C LEU A 230 15.31 -17.05 -10.80
N GLY A 231 14.41 -16.39 -10.06
CA GLY A 231 13.16 -15.85 -10.62
C GLY A 231 12.19 -16.89 -11.20
N ALA A 232 11.28 -16.43 -12.06
CA ALA A 232 10.24 -17.24 -12.72
C ALA A 232 10.30 -17.20 -14.26
N SER A 233 11.25 -16.46 -14.83
CA SER A 233 11.56 -16.43 -16.27
C SER A 233 12.70 -17.38 -16.61
N ASP A 234 12.96 -17.60 -17.89
CA ASP A 234 14.14 -18.35 -18.32
C ASP A 234 15.40 -17.64 -17.86
N ILE A 235 16.08 -18.26 -16.91
CA ILE A 235 17.33 -17.75 -16.37
C ILE A 235 18.44 -18.74 -16.72
N ASP A 236 19.31 -18.28 -17.61
CA ASP A 236 20.72 -18.68 -17.58
C ASP A 236 21.41 -17.73 -16.59
N THR A 237 22.36 -18.26 -15.81
CA THR A 237 23.27 -17.52 -14.91
C THR A 237 23.78 -16.16 -15.42
N GLY A 238 23.73 -15.86 -16.72
CA GLY A 238 24.05 -14.53 -17.25
C GLY A 238 23.02 -13.43 -16.97
N ALA A 239 21.84 -13.78 -16.44
CA ALA A 239 20.78 -12.83 -16.07
C ALA A 239 20.84 -12.41 -14.58
N LEU A 240 21.63 -13.08 -13.74
CA LEU A 240 21.69 -12.80 -12.29
C LEU A 240 22.44 -11.50 -11.94
N ASP A 241 23.27 -10.98 -12.85
CA ASP A 241 24.19 -9.88 -12.54
C ASP A 241 23.60 -8.48 -12.88
N GLN A 242 22.51 -8.36 -13.66
CA GLN A 242 21.96 -7.03 -14.04
C GLN A 242 20.46 -7.03 -14.29
N GLY A 243 19.75 -6.06 -13.68
CA GLY A 243 18.33 -5.80 -13.95
C GLY A 243 18.04 -5.60 -15.44
N GLU A 244 17.05 -6.33 -15.94
CA GLU A 244 16.39 -6.25 -17.27
C GLU A 244 17.25 -5.85 -18.49
N GLY A 245 18.54 -6.20 -18.51
CA GLY A 245 19.45 -5.97 -19.62
C GLY A 245 19.89 -7.27 -20.29
N GLU A 246 20.05 -7.26 -21.62
CA GLU A 246 20.58 -8.38 -22.41
C GLU A 246 21.76 -9.08 -21.72
N PRO A 247 21.73 -10.42 -21.53
CA PRO A 247 22.68 -11.14 -20.67
C PRO A 247 24.09 -11.05 -21.24
N THR A 248 25.01 -10.38 -20.53
CA THR A 248 26.41 -10.33 -20.91
C THR A 248 27.25 -11.15 -19.93
N ALA A 249 27.46 -12.42 -20.30
CA ALA A 249 28.28 -13.46 -19.66
C ALA A 249 27.59 -14.18 -18.48
N SER A 250 27.55 -15.51 -18.59
CA SER A 250 27.13 -16.44 -17.55
C SER A 250 27.96 -16.24 -16.27
N VAL A 251 27.30 -16.17 -15.11
CA VAL A 251 27.95 -16.19 -13.79
C VAL A 251 28.49 -17.61 -13.56
N ASP A 252 29.79 -17.70 -13.34
CA ASP A 252 30.47 -18.94 -12.97
C ASP A 252 30.38 -19.11 -11.44
N PHE A 253 29.68 -20.17 -10.99
CA PHE A 253 29.62 -20.58 -9.58
C PHE A 253 30.73 -21.60 -9.28
N GLU A 254 31.21 -21.70 -8.04
CA GLU A 254 32.28 -22.63 -7.65
C GLU A 254 31.81 -23.52 -6.49
N LEU A 255 31.79 -24.86 -6.67
CA LEU A 255 31.36 -25.81 -5.61
C LEU A 255 32.54 -26.52 -4.94
N CYS A 256 32.76 -26.28 -3.64
CA CYS A 256 33.85 -26.88 -2.88
C CYS A 256 33.53 -28.32 -2.40
N SER A 257 34.51 -28.98 -1.75
CA SER A 257 34.24 -30.26 -1.07
C SER A 257 33.30 -30.02 0.10
N ASP A 258 32.22 -30.80 0.15
CA ASP A 258 31.17 -30.73 1.18
C ASP A 258 30.24 -29.51 1.10
N ASP A 259 30.40 -28.71 0.03
CA ASP A 259 29.58 -27.55 -0.30
C ASP A 259 28.28 -27.93 -1.02
N VAL A 260 27.21 -27.17 -0.79
CA VAL A 260 25.87 -27.50 -1.27
C VAL A 260 25.11 -26.25 -1.72
N ASP A 261 25.21 -25.91 -2.99
CA ASP A 261 24.49 -24.72 -3.46
C ASP A 261 23.00 -25.02 -3.69
N PHE A 262 22.15 -24.21 -3.06
CA PHE A 262 20.73 -24.15 -3.33
C PHE A 262 20.37 -22.94 -4.19
N PHE A 263 19.55 -23.19 -5.20
CA PHE A 263 18.90 -22.16 -6.01
C PHE A 263 17.39 -22.35 -5.92
N SER A 264 16.60 -21.28 -5.93
CA SER A 264 15.14 -21.36 -6.01
C SER A 264 14.63 -20.81 -7.33
N PHE A 265 13.59 -21.41 -7.91
CA PHE A 265 12.92 -20.87 -9.09
C PHE A 265 11.39 -21.06 -8.98
N GLY A 266 10.66 -20.16 -9.63
CA GLY A 266 9.21 -20.25 -9.81
C GLY A 266 8.83 -21.01 -11.07
N HIS A 267 7.72 -21.73 -11.03
CA HIS A 267 7.19 -22.41 -12.20
C HIS A 267 5.66 -22.31 -12.26
N MET A 268 5.13 -21.93 -13.42
CA MET A 268 3.68 -21.78 -13.64
C MET A 268 2.95 -23.09 -14.00
N GLY A 269 3.68 -24.20 -14.03
CA GLY A 269 3.17 -25.51 -14.38
C GLY A 269 3.52 -25.94 -15.80
N GLY A 270 3.55 -27.25 -16.04
CA GLY A 270 3.99 -27.84 -17.31
C GLY A 270 5.46 -28.25 -17.29
N ASN A 271 6.07 -28.40 -18.45
CA ASN A 271 7.42 -28.96 -18.57
C ASN A 271 8.49 -27.89 -18.31
N VAL A 272 9.53 -28.27 -17.56
CA VAL A 272 10.73 -27.45 -17.32
C VAL A 272 11.97 -28.28 -17.57
N SER A 273 13.00 -27.64 -18.11
CA SER A 273 14.33 -28.22 -18.29
C SER A 273 15.33 -27.52 -17.37
N VAL A 274 15.90 -28.27 -16.43
CA VAL A 274 16.95 -27.78 -15.53
C VAL A 274 18.24 -28.50 -15.88
N SER A 275 19.32 -27.76 -16.11
CA SER A 275 20.62 -28.34 -16.42
C SER A 275 21.76 -27.55 -15.79
N HIS A 276 22.93 -28.17 -15.71
CA HIS A 276 24.16 -27.49 -15.35
C HIS A 276 25.27 -27.82 -16.35
N THR A 277 26.21 -26.89 -16.53
CA THR A 277 27.41 -27.09 -17.35
C THR A 277 28.64 -26.86 -16.49
N VAL A 278 29.53 -27.86 -16.42
CA VAL A 278 30.83 -27.71 -15.76
C VAL A 278 31.80 -26.99 -16.71
N VAL A 279 32.35 -25.87 -16.26
CA VAL A 279 33.25 -25.00 -17.03
C VAL A 279 34.72 -25.43 -16.90
N GLU A 280 35.12 -25.93 -15.72
CA GLU A 280 36.49 -26.44 -15.46
C GLU A 280 36.52 -27.86 -14.85
N GLU A 281 37.42 -28.73 -15.34
CA GLU A 281 37.42 -30.19 -15.04
C GLU A 281 37.94 -30.61 -13.63
N ALA A 282 37.81 -29.77 -12.60
CA ALA A 282 38.34 -30.09 -11.27
C ALA A 282 37.51 -31.12 -10.47
N GLY A 283 36.33 -31.55 -10.94
CA GLY A 283 35.48 -32.49 -10.20
C GLY A 283 34.28 -33.00 -11.01
N THR A 284 33.31 -33.57 -10.32
CA THR A 284 31.98 -33.87 -10.87
C THR A 284 30.91 -33.18 -10.04
N ILE A 285 29.98 -32.49 -10.69
CA ILE A 285 28.79 -31.94 -10.05
C ILE A 285 27.65 -32.93 -10.23
N SER A 286 26.89 -33.13 -9.17
CA SER A 286 25.58 -33.78 -9.19
C SER A 286 24.54 -32.82 -8.67
N GLY A 287 23.35 -32.84 -9.26
CA GLY A 287 22.26 -32.01 -8.81
C GLY A 287 20.92 -32.72 -8.80
N GLU A 288 19.98 -32.16 -8.08
CA GLU A 288 18.59 -32.60 -8.01
C GLU A 288 17.63 -31.41 -7.98
N VAL A 289 16.45 -31.59 -8.55
CA VAL A 289 15.32 -30.65 -8.41
C VAL A 289 14.44 -31.13 -7.27
N LEU A 290 14.11 -30.23 -6.35
CA LEU A 290 13.29 -30.48 -5.16
C LEU A 290 12.12 -29.50 -5.15
N GLN A 291 10.99 -29.88 -4.55
CA GLN A 291 9.92 -28.93 -4.26
C GLN A 291 10.35 -27.98 -3.13
N LEU A 292 10.10 -26.67 -3.26
CA LEU A 292 10.27 -25.74 -2.14
C LEU A 292 9.03 -25.81 -1.25
N VAL A 293 9.22 -25.96 0.06
CA VAL A 293 8.14 -25.98 1.05
C VAL A 293 8.36 -24.85 2.04
N MET A 294 7.46 -23.88 2.03
CA MET A 294 7.40 -22.83 3.05
C MET A 294 6.72 -23.40 4.30
N VAL A 295 7.43 -23.41 5.42
CA VAL A 295 6.93 -23.86 6.72
C VAL A 295 6.86 -22.67 7.65
N GLY A 296 5.65 -22.34 8.11
CA GLY A 296 5.42 -21.17 8.97
C GLY A 296 3.96 -20.74 8.97
N ASP A 297 3.73 -19.58 9.56
CA ASP A 297 2.48 -18.81 9.47
C ASP A 297 2.81 -17.31 9.51
N ASP A 298 1.82 -16.47 9.22
CA ASP A 298 1.99 -15.01 9.17
C ASP A 298 2.46 -14.41 10.50
N ASP A 299 2.25 -15.11 11.63
CA ASP A 299 2.63 -14.64 12.96
C ASP A 299 4.11 -14.97 13.30
N ASN A 300 4.65 -16.06 12.75
CA ASN A 300 6.00 -16.56 13.07
C ASN A 300 6.99 -16.46 11.90
N GLY A 301 6.54 -15.96 10.76
CA GLY A 301 7.30 -15.94 9.51
C GLY A 301 7.35 -17.31 8.83
N TYR A 302 7.75 -17.31 7.56
CA TYR A 302 7.91 -18.52 6.77
C TYR A 302 9.38 -18.89 6.65
N THR A 303 9.69 -20.16 6.85
CA THR A 303 11.02 -20.75 6.62
C THR A 303 10.98 -21.66 5.40
N ALA A 304 11.89 -21.43 4.46
CA ALA A 304 12.02 -22.24 3.25
C ALA A 304 12.74 -23.57 3.58
N THR A 305 12.13 -24.68 3.17
CA THR A 305 12.70 -26.03 3.40
C THR A 305 12.61 -26.88 2.14
N ALA A 306 13.58 -27.80 2.00
CA ALA A 306 13.57 -28.76 0.89
C ALA A 306 12.49 -29.84 1.08
N GLY A 307 11.58 -29.93 0.12
CA GLY A 307 10.49 -30.89 0.06
C GLY A 307 10.82 -32.17 -0.71
N ASP A 308 9.84 -32.69 -1.45
CA ASP A 308 9.97 -33.92 -2.22
C ASP A 308 10.92 -33.73 -3.42
N LYS A 309 11.70 -34.77 -3.72
CA LYS A 309 12.58 -34.80 -4.89
C LYS A 309 11.79 -35.03 -6.17
N MET A 310 11.95 -34.12 -7.13
CA MET A 310 11.32 -34.18 -8.45
C MET A 310 12.17 -34.97 -9.46
N GLY A 311 13.50 -34.83 -9.41
CA GLY A 311 14.41 -35.60 -10.27
C GLY A 311 15.89 -35.26 -10.11
N ASP A 312 16.75 -35.98 -10.83
CA ASP A 312 18.21 -35.72 -10.91
C ASP A 312 18.51 -34.82 -12.12
N LEU A 313 19.58 -34.01 -12.06
CA LEU A 313 20.05 -33.22 -13.19
C LEU A 313 20.86 -34.04 -14.23
N PRO A 314 20.75 -33.71 -15.54
CA PRO A 314 19.79 -32.77 -16.11
C PRO A 314 18.35 -33.29 -15.98
N PHE A 315 17.45 -32.42 -15.58
CA PHE A 315 16.04 -32.71 -15.37
C PHE A 315 15.25 -32.15 -16.54
N THR A 316 14.33 -32.94 -17.09
CA THR A 316 13.30 -32.48 -18.02
C THR A 316 12.02 -33.22 -17.66
N GLY A 317 10.97 -32.50 -17.31
CA GLY A 317 9.70 -33.10 -16.98
C GLY A 317 8.65 -32.08 -16.53
N ASP A 318 7.40 -32.56 -16.48
CA ASP A 318 6.27 -31.78 -16.00
C ASP A 318 6.40 -31.56 -14.48
N LEU A 319 6.34 -30.30 -14.07
CA LEU A 319 6.16 -29.85 -12.70
C LEU A 319 4.80 -29.15 -12.58
N ASP A 320 4.17 -29.27 -11.42
CA ASP A 320 2.97 -28.51 -11.11
C ASP A 320 3.35 -27.03 -10.89
N ARG A 321 2.37 -26.13 -10.84
CA ARG A 321 2.61 -24.74 -10.44
C ARG A 321 3.16 -24.69 -9.01
N GLY A 322 4.21 -23.91 -8.79
CA GLY A 322 4.81 -23.72 -7.48
C GLY A 322 6.27 -23.30 -7.51
N SER A 323 6.87 -23.21 -6.32
CA SER A 323 8.29 -22.92 -6.16
C SER A 323 9.10 -24.20 -6.02
N TYR A 324 10.29 -24.20 -6.60
CA TYR A 324 11.20 -25.33 -6.64
C TYR A 324 12.60 -24.91 -6.24
N LEU A 325 13.39 -25.89 -5.83
CA LEU A 325 14.80 -25.76 -5.52
C LEU A 325 15.63 -26.58 -6.50
N VAL A 326 16.78 -26.06 -6.90
CA VAL A 326 17.87 -26.82 -7.48
C VAL A 326 18.96 -26.94 -6.44
N LYS A 327 19.27 -28.17 -6.06
CA LYS A 327 20.35 -28.47 -5.12
C LYS A 327 21.52 -29.06 -5.89
N LEU A 328 22.68 -28.43 -5.80
CA LEU A 328 23.92 -28.89 -6.42
C LEU A 328 24.90 -29.37 -5.34
N THR A 329 25.73 -30.33 -5.70
CA THR A 329 26.77 -30.90 -4.84
C THR A 329 27.95 -31.27 -5.71
N ALA A 330 29.17 -30.98 -5.26
CA ALA A 330 30.37 -31.45 -5.94
C ALA A 330 30.99 -32.65 -5.24
N THR A 331 31.52 -33.56 -6.06
CA THR A 331 32.58 -34.48 -5.64
C THR A 331 33.89 -34.00 -6.23
N VAL A 332 34.67 -33.32 -5.42
CA VAL A 332 36.01 -32.85 -5.76
C VAL A 332 37.09 -33.71 -5.10
N PRO A 333 38.26 -33.89 -5.75
CA PRO A 333 39.49 -34.26 -5.03
C PRO A 333 39.77 -33.21 -3.94
N ASP A 334 40.54 -33.53 -2.88
CA ASP A 334 40.93 -32.63 -1.76
C ASP A 334 41.71 -31.33 -2.17
N THR A 335 41.39 -30.71 -3.29
CA THR A 335 41.90 -29.41 -3.72
C THR A 335 41.03 -28.31 -3.15
N THR A 336 41.63 -27.16 -2.90
CA THR A 336 41.00 -25.95 -2.34
C THR A 336 39.99 -25.27 -3.28
N ASN A 337 39.88 -25.74 -4.53
CA ASN A 337 39.04 -25.12 -5.54
C ASN A 337 38.11 -26.17 -6.17
N GLY A 338 36.84 -25.78 -6.28
CA GLY A 338 35.74 -26.51 -6.86
C GLY A 338 35.76 -26.55 -8.39
N PRO A 339 34.97 -27.40 -9.07
CA PRO A 339 34.60 -27.16 -10.45
C PRO A 339 33.77 -25.89 -10.57
N ASN A 340 34.15 -24.99 -11.48
CA ASN A 340 33.26 -23.91 -11.90
C ASN A 340 32.09 -24.47 -12.70
N TYR A 341 30.91 -23.91 -12.52
CA TYR A 341 29.72 -24.35 -13.25
C TYR A 341 28.73 -23.22 -13.52
N THR A 342 27.83 -23.51 -14.46
CA THR A 342 26.68 -22.67 -14.79
C THR A 342 25.41 -23.49 -14.65
N ILE A 343 24.30 -22.86 -14.27
CA ILE A 343 22.96 -23.45 -14.18
C ILE A 343 22.03 -22.81 -15.22
N ALA A 344 21.14 -23.60 -15.81
CA ALA A 344 20.11 -23.08 -16.70
C ALA A 344 18.76 -23.70 -16.35
N VAL A 345 17.75 -22.85 -16.20
CA VAL A 345 16.34 -23.20 -16.07
C VAL A 345 15.62 -22.67 -17.31
N ASP A 346 15.06 -23.58 -18.09
CA ASP A 346 14.35 -23.32 -19.36
C ASP A 346 12.91 -23.83 -19.20
N HIS A 347 11.96 -22.91 -19.13
CA HIS A 347 10.56 -23.18 -18.97
C HIS A 347 9.92 -23.35 -20.35
N ASP A 348 9.16 -24.42 -20.56
CA ASP A 348 8.33 -24.51 -21.78
C ASP A 348 7.25 -23.40 -21.80
N CYS A 349 7.00 -22.75 -20.66
CA CYS A 349 6.18 -21.56 -20.54
C CYS A 349 6.71 -20.56 -19.50
N GLU A 350 7.03 -19.35 -19.97
CA GLU A 350 7.40 -18.22 -19.14
C GLU A 350 6.16 -17.44 -18.71
N ALA A 351 6.10 -17.14 -17.41
CA ALA A 351 5.11 -16.25 -16.85
C ALA A 351 5.33 -14.81 -17.36
N ASP A 352 4.27 -14.01 -17.49
CA ASP A 352 4.42 -12.57 -17.65
C ASP A 352 4.58 -11.84 -16.31
N SER A 353 4.70 -10.51 -16.34
CA SER A 353 4.98 -9.71 -15.15
C SER A 353 3.87 -9.69 -14.10
N LEU A 354 2.67 -10.17 -14.44
CA LEU A 354 1.49 -10.17 -13.56
C LEU A 354 1.17 -11.55 -13.00
N ASP A 355 1.80 -12.58 -13.55
CA ASP A 355 1.69 -13.93 -13.05
C ASP A 355 2.47 -14.05 -11.74
N ALA A 356 1.84 -14.68 -10.75
CA ALA A 356 2.49 -14.99 -9.49
C ALA A 356 2.71 -16.49 -9.38
N ILE A 357 3.75 -16.95 -8.68
CA ILE A 357 3.88 -18.40 -8.43
C ILE A 357 2.77 -18.87 -7.47
N ASP A 358 2.42 -18.01 -6.51
CA ASP A 358 1.28 -18.23 -5.61
C ASP A 358 -0.03 -18.01 -6.37
N ALA A 359 -0.88 -19.03 -6.35
CA ALA A 359 -2.18 -18.99 -7.00
C ALA A 359 -3.18 -18.05 -6.31
N GLU A 360 -2.89 -17.52 -5.12
CA GLU A 360 -3.72 -16.50 -4.45
C GLU A 360 -3.32 -15.06 -4.82
N ASP A 361 -2.08 -14.84 -5.24
CA ASP A 361 -1.56 -13.53 -5.66
C ASP A 361 -1.62 -13.33 -7.18
N ASP A 362 -1.85 -14.41 -7.92
CA ASP A 362 -2.00 -14.40 -9.37
C ASP A 362 -3.09 -13.46 -9.85
N ASP A 363 -2.91 -12.89 -11.04
CA ASP A 363 -3.97 -12.13 -11.69
C ASP A 363 -5.17 -13.04 -12.07
N GLY A 364 -5.00 -14.37 -12.08
CA GLY A 364 -6.05 -15.38 -12.25
C GLY A 364 -7.01 -15.61 -11.09
N SER A 365 -6.64 -15.17 -9.90
CA SER A 365 -7.18 -15.68 -8.65
C SER A 365 -8.38 -14.89 -8.11
N LEU A 366 -8.32 -13.56 -8.22
CA LEU A 366 -9.25 -12.64 -7.61
C LEU A 366 -9.45 -11.39 -8.48
N ALA A 367 -10.64 -10.78 -8.37
CA ALA A 367 -10.98 -9.58 -9.13
C ALA A 367 -10.12 -8.35 -8.80
N ASN A 368 -9.49 -8.33 -7.61
CA ASN A 368 -8.62 -7.24 -7.16
C ASN A 368 -7.18 -7.36 -7.68
N ASN A 369 -6.77 -8.53 -8.18
CA ASN A 369 -5.45 -8.73 -8.79
C ASN A 369 -5.52 -8.63 -10.33
N SER A 370 -6.73 -8.53 -10.88
CA SER A 370 -6.98 -8.38 -12.31
C SER A 370 -6.41 -7.09 -12.89
N VAL A 371 -6.02 -7.14 -14.17
CA VAL A 371 -5.75 -5.92 -14.95
C VAL A 371 -7.05 -5.13 -15.15
N SER A 372 -7.14 -3.95 -14.55
CA SER A 372 -8.30 -3.07 -14.68
C SER A 372 -8.27 -2.29 -15.99
N LEU A 373 -9.33 -2.43 -16.79
CA LEU A 373 -9.52 -1.68 -18.04
C LEU A 373 -10.81 -0.87 -17.93
N MET A 374 -10.67 0.45 -17.92
CA MET A 374 -11.79 1.41 -17.90
C MET A 374 -11.93 2.20 -19.20
N ASN A 375 -11.00 2.02 -20.14
CA ASN A 375 -10.90 2.82 -21.35
C ASN A 375 -10.53 2.01 -22.59
N THR A 376 -10.64 2.67 -23.73
CA THR A 376 -10.12 2.11 -24.97
C THR A 376 -8.61 2.29 -25.01
N LEU A 377 -7.87 1.19 -25.01
CA LEU A 377 -6.42 1.25 -25.12
C LEU A 377 -6.04 1.63 -26.57
N GLU A 378 -5.15 2.63 -26.73
CA GLU A 378 -4.63 3.00 -28.05
C GLU A 378 -3.79 1.85 -28.65
N THR A 379 -3.04 1.17 -27.79
CA THR A 379 -2.21 0.01 -28.12
C THR A 379 -2.61 -1.19 -27.26
N PRO A 380 -2.83 -2.38 -27.87
CA PRO A 380 -3.09 -3.58 -27.10
C PRO A 380 -1.95 -3.84 -26.10
N THR A 381 -2.31 -4.23 -24.88
CA THR A 381 -1.32 -4.64 -23.87
C THR A 381 -0.93 -6.09 -24.14
N LEU A 382 0.36 -6.35 -24.34
CA LEU A 382 0.87 -7.71 -24.59
C LEU A 382 0.93 -8.51 -23.28
N ARG A 383 0.54 -9.78 -23.38
CA ARG A 383 0.44 -10.74 -22.29
C ARG A 383 0.87 -12.12 -22.76
N THR A 384 1.23 -12.95 -21.80
CA THR A 384 1.62 -14.34 -22.05
C THR A 384 0.87 -15.23 -21.08
N ILE A 385 0.16 -16.24 -21.60
CA ILE A 385 -0.59 -17.18 -20.76
C ILE A 385 -0.08 -18.61 -20.94
N CYS A 386 0.08 -19.32 -19.82
CA CYS A 386 0.47 -20.72 -19.77
C CYS A 386 -0.73 -21.69 -19.82
N GLY A 387 -0.48 -22.96 -20.17
CA GLY A 387 -1.55 -23.91 -20.52
C GLY A 387 -2.59 -24.21 -19.42
N GLU A 388 -2.17 -24.17 -18.16
CA GLU A 388 -3.05 -24.33 -16.98
C GLU A 388 -3.40 -23.01 -16.29
N ASP A 389 -2.90 -21.91 -16.85
CA ASP A 389 -2.95 -20.59 -16.26
C ASP A 389 -4.24 -19.84 -16.61
N LEU A 390 -4.51 -18.80 -15.83
CA LEU A 390 -5.69 -17.98 -15.95
C LEU A 390 -5.29 -16.51 -15.79
N ASP A 391 -5.49 -15.71 -16.82
CA ASP A 391 -5.38 -14.26 -16.66
C ASP A 391 -6.77 -13.68 -16.41
N THR A 392 -6.86 -12.64 -15.57
CA THR A 392 -8.12 -11.90 -15.45
C THR A 392 -8.02 -10.41 -15.76
N PHE A 393 -9.06 -9.90 -16.43
CA PHE A 393 -9.22 -8.49 -16.77
C PHE A 393 -10.51 -7.96 -16.16
N LEU A 394 -10.42 -6.88 -15.39
CA LEU A 394 -11.58 -6.20 -14.83
C LEU A 394 -12.03 -5.08 -15.79
N LEU A 395 -13.07 -5.33 -16.58
CA LEU A 395 -13.65 -4.31 -17.46
C LEU A 395 -14.61 -3.43 -16.66
N GLN A 396 -14.23 -2.18 -16.41
CA GLN A 396 -15.02 -1.21 -15.65
C GLN A 396 -15.89 -0.40 -16.61
N ASN A 397 -17.11 -0.88 -16.87
CA ASN A 397 -18.03 -0.17 -17.77
C ASN A 397 -18.77 0.91 -16.99
N ILE A 398 -18.53 2.17 -17.31
CA ILE A 398 -19.09 3.28 -16.52
C ILE A 398 -20.39 3.82 -17.12
N VAL A 399 -20.56 3.70 -18.44
CA VAL A 399 -21.76 4.17 -19.15
C VAL A 399 -22.45 2.98 -19.80
N VAL A 400 -23.79 2.98 -19.80
CA VAL A 400 -24.55 1.96 -20.54
C VAL A 400 -24.13 1.93 -22.02
N GLY A 401 -23.74 0.75 -22.51
CA GLY A 401 -23.23 0.62 -23.88
C GLY A 401 -22.70 -0.77 -24.17
N ASP A 402 -22.34 -1.03 -25.42
CA ASP A 402 -21.61 -2.24 -25.77
C ASP A 402 -20.16 -2.13 -25.27
N VAL A 403 -19.64 -3.21 -24.68
CA VAL A 403 -18.22 -3.36 -24.32
C VAL A 403 -17.64 -4.48 -25.17
N THR A 404 -16.57 -4.21 -25.91
CA THR A 404 -15.89 -5.19 -26.76
C THR A 404 -14.44 -5.35 -26.34
N ALA A 405 -14.10 -6.50 -25.75
CA ALA A 405 -12.71 -6.88 -25.51
C ALA A 405 -12.20 -7.79 -26.64
N THR A 406 -10.99 -7.54 -27.12
CA THR A 406 -10.32 -8.30 -28.18
C THR A 406 -9.00 -8.83 -27.64
N LEU A 407 -8.84 -10.16 -27.69
CA LEU A 407 -7.58 -10.84 -27.43
C LEU A 407 -6.90 -11.12 -28.78
N SER A 408 -6.03 -10.22 -29.22
CA SER A 408 -5.28 -10.35 -30.47
C SER A 408 -4.29 -11.51 -30.40
N GLY A 409 -4.32 -12.43 -31.36
CA GLY A 409 -3.56 -13.70 -31.30
C GLY A 409 -4.18 -14.77 -30.39
N GLY A 410 -5.27 -14.44 -29.68
CA GLY A 410 -5.94 -15.29 -28.70
C GLY A 410 -6.99 -16.25 -29.26
N ALA A 411 -7.03 -16.55 -30.57
CA ALA A 411 -8.08 -17.41 -31.16
C ALA A 411 -8.18 -18.83 -30.56
N ALA A 412 -7.10 -19.32 -29.94
CA ALA A 412 -7.07 -20.61 -29.24
C ALA A 412 -7.53 -20.53 -27.78
N LEU A 413 -7.63 -19.31 -27.23
CA LEU A 413 -8.02 -19.06 -25.85
C LEU A 413 -9.53 -19.19 -25.67
N SER A 414 -9.94 -19.34 -24.43
CA SER A 414 -11.33 -19.26 -24.00
C SER A 414 -11.51 -18.15 -22.98
N ALA A 415 -12.71 -17.58 -22.90
CA ALA A 415 -13.01 -16.53 -21.94
C ALA A 415 -14.37 -16.76 -21.26
N ILE A 416 -14.42 -16.46 -19.97
CA ILE A 416 -15.65 -16.41 -19.16
C ILE A 416 -15.83 -14.97 -18.69
N VAL A 417 -17.06 -14.45 -18.79
CA VAL A 417 -17.38 -13.09 -18.36
C VAL A 417 -18.35 -13.13 -17.17
N GLN A 418 -18.01 -12.43 -16.09
CA GLN A 418 -18.79 -12.37 -14.86
C GLN A 418 -18.97 -10.90 -14.44
N SER A 419 -20.17 -10.49 -14.03
CA SER A 419 -20.34 -9.21 -13.33
C SER A 419 -19.86 -9.36 -11.88
N VAL A 420 -19.16 -8.36 -11.38
CA VAL A 420 -18.74 -8.25 -9.99
C VAL A 420 -19.80 -7.45 -9.23
N GLY A 421 -20.49 -8.10 -8.28
CA GLY A 421 -21.46 -7.45 -7.39
C GLY A 421 -20.81 -6.88 -6.12
N ALA A 422 -21.65 -6.40 -5.19
CA ALA A 422 -21.18 -6.04 -3.85
C ALA A 422 -20.53 -7.25 -3.15
N GLU A 423 -19.50 -6.99 -2.33
CA GLU A 423 -18.70 -8.02 -1.64
C GLU A 423 -18.04 -9.03 -2.61
N ASP A 424 -17.65 -8.56 -3.80
CA ASP A 424 -16.98 -9.35 -4.86
C ASP A 424 -17.79 -10.57 -5.35
N ALA A 425 -19.12 -10.51 -5.22
CA ALA A 425 -19.99 -11.60 -5.65
C ALA A 425 -20.00 -11.73 -7.19
N LEU A 426 -19.32 -12.77 -7.71
CA LEU A 426 -19.24 -13.02 -9.15
C LEU A 426 -20.51 -13.70 -9.70
N THR A 427 -21.15 -13.07 -10.68
CA THR A 427 -22.30 -13.63 -11.40
C THR A 427 -21.99 -13.75 -12.89
N VAL A 428 -22.08 -14.96 -13.48
CA VAL A 428 -21.84 -15.14 -14.92
C VAL A 428 -22.82 -14.32 -15.75
N VAL A 429 -22.29 -13.49 -16.65
CA VAL A 429 -23.06 -12.63 -17.56
C VAL A 429 -23.03 -13.23 -18.96
N ALA A 430 -24.13 -13.08 -19.69
CA ALA A 430 -24.17 -13.48 -21.08
C ALA A 430 -23.34 -12.50 -21.94
N ALA A 431 -22.12 -12.89 -22.28
CA ALA A 431 -21.31 -12.25 -23.32
C ALA A 431 -21.31 -13.13 -24.58
N SER A 432 -21.22 -12.52 -25.76
CA SER A 432 -20.91 -13.27 -26.98
C SER A 432 -19.42 -13.35 -27.17
N THR A 433 -18.90 -14.56 -27.35
CA THR A 433 -17.50 -14.82 -27.73
C THR A 433 -17.46 -15.30 -29.17
N GLU A 434 -16.71 -14.63 -30.03
CA GLU A 434 -16.48 -15.04 -31.41
C GLU A 434 -15.00 -15.03 -31.76
N VAL A 435 -14.56 -16.00 -32.58
CA VAL A 435 -13.21 -16.00 -33.12
C VAL A 435 -13.24 -15.27 -34.47
N SER A 436 -12.47 -14.20 -34.60
CA SER A 436 -12.37 -13.39 -35.82
C SER A 436 -10.93 -13.38 -36.33
N GLY A 437 -10.61 -14.29 -37.24
CA GLY A 437 -9.23 -14.48 -37.69
C GLY A 437 -8.41 -15.19 -36.61
N ASP A 438 -7.33 -14.55 -36.17
CA ASP A 438 -6.46 -15.04 -35.10
C ASP A 438 -6.83 -14.45 -33.72
N ASP A 439 -7.94 -13.71 -33.64
CA ASP A 439 -8.36 -13.00 -32.43
C ASP A 439 -9.58 -13.65 -31.78
N LEU A 440 -9.66 -13.58 -30.44
CA LEU A 440 -10.89 -13.83 -29.68
C LEU A 440 -11.56 -12.50 -29.35
N VAL A 441 -12.79 -12.30 -29.82
CA VAL A 441 -13.59 -11.10 -29.58
C VAL A 441 -14.71 -11.44 -28.59
N ILE A 442 -14.75 -10.69 -27.49
CA ILE A 442 -15.71 -10.80 -26.40
C ILE A 442 -16.57 -9.54 -26.45
N THR A 443 -17.89 -9.68 -26.56
CA THR A 443 -18.81 -8.53 -26.59
C THR A 443 -19.90 -8.67 -25.55
N LEU A 444 -20.01 -7.66 -24.69
CA LEU A 444 -21.15 -7.42 -23.81
C LEU A 444 -22.08 -6.40 -24.48
N THR A 445 -23.21 -6.84 -25.02
CA THR A 445 -24.17 -5.93 -25.68
C THR A 445 -25.02 -5.20 -24.65
N ASN A 446 -25.06 -3.87 -24.73
CA ASN A 446 -25.82 -2.99 -23.83
C ASN A 446 -25.56 -3.34 -22.35
N ALA A 447 -24.28 -3.49 -22.02
CA ALA A 447 -23.80 -3.65 -20.65
C ALA A 447 -24.27 -2.46 -19.82
N ALA A 448 -24.74 -2.73 -18.60
CA ALA A 448 -25.07 -1.68 -17.65
C ALA A 448 -23.76 -1.10 -17.07
N PRO A 449 -23.81 0.07 -16.40
CA PRO A 449 -22.71 0.49 -15.55
C PRO A 449 -22.37 -0.59 -14.51
N GLY A 450 -21.09 -0.87 -14.32
CA GLY A 450 -20.57 -1.85 -13.37
C GLY A 450 -19.27 -2.52 -13.83
N ASN A 451 -18.77 -3.41 -12.97
CA ASN A 451 -17.53 -4.14 -13.17
C ASN A 451 -17.79 -5.53 -13.78
N TYR A 452 -17.01 -5.88 -14.80
CA TYR A 452 -17.10 -7.16 -15.51
C TYR A 452 -15.74 -7.83 -15.56
N LEU A 453 -15.58 -8.90 -14.78
CA LEU A 453 -14.40 -9.74 -14.80
C LEU A 453 -14.40 -10.65 -16.04
N VAL A 454 -13.34 -10.58 -16.83
CA VAL A 454 -13.06 -11.48 -17.96
C VAL A 454 -11.93 -12.40 -17.53
N THR A 455 -12.24 -13.67 -17.30
CA THR A 455 -11.24 -14.71 -17.04
C THR A 455 -10.87 -15.37 -18.36
N VAL A 456 -9.62 -15.24 -18.77
CA VAL A 456 -9.03 -15.87 -19.93
C VAL A 456 -8.40 -17.19 -19.51
N SER A 457 -8.43 -18.18 -20.39
CA SER A 457 -7.76 -19.46 -20.13
C SER A 457 -7.23 -20.06 -21.41
N ALA A 458 -6.00 -20.55 -21.35
CA ALA A 458 -5.36 -21.33 -22.40
C ALA A 458 -5.64 -22.83 -22.31
N ASN A 459 -6.61 -23.27 -21.49
CA ASN A 459 -6.95 -24.67 -21.26
C ASN A 459 -7.01 -25.50 -22.57
N GLY A 460 -6.01 -26.37 -22.75
CA GLY A 460 -5.88 -27.25 -23.93
C GLY A 460 -4.93 -26.75 -25.03
N VAL A 461 -4.27 -25.62 -24.83
CA VAL A 461 -3.10 -25.20 -25.59
C VAL A 461 -1.86 -25.79 -24.92
N ALA A 462 -1.00 -26.46 -25.71
CA ALA A 462 0.11 -27.26 -25.17
C ALA A 462 1.38 -26.45 -24.90
N THR A 463 1.36 -25.14 -25.15
CA THR A 463 2.51 -24.23 -25.10
C THR A 463 2.04 -22.83 -24.70
N THR A 464 2.99 -22.00 -24.30
CA THR A 464 2.86 -20.54 -24.18
C THR A 464 2.06 -19.93 -25.33
N THR A 465 1.15 -19.02 -24.98
CA THR A 465 0.42 -18.21 -25.96
C THR A 465 0.60 -16.73 -25.65
N GLU A 466 1.33 -16.03 -26.52
CA GLU A 466 1.34 -14.57 -26.50
C GLU A 466 0.03 -14.03 -27.08
N TYR A 467 -0.57 -13.04 -26.42
CA TYR A 467 -1.74 -12.34 -26.92
C TYR A 467 -1.74 -10.87 -26.51
N GLY A 468 -2.49 -10.04 -27.22
CA GLY A 468 -2.71 -8.64 -26.87
C GLY A 468 -4.13 -8.41 -26.40
N ILE A 469 -4.35 -7.78 -25.25
CA ILE A 469 -5.70 -7.36 -24.81
C ILE A 469 -5.96 -5.91 -25.25
N ASN A 470 -7.13 -5.66 -25.84
CA ASN A 470 -7.69 -4.33 -26.02
C ASN A 470 -9.19 -4.36 -25.68
N ALA A 471 -9.71 -3.32 -25.02
CA ALA A 471 -11.13 -3.17 -24.74
C ALA A 471 -11.67 -1.91 -25.42
N ILE A 472 -12.93 -1.91 -25.86
CA ILE A 472 -13.63 -0.76 -26.43
C ILE A 472 -14.95 -0.60 -25.69
N PHE A 473 -15.19 0.59 -25.14
CA PHE A 473 -16.40 0.90 -24.39
C PHE A 473 -17.27 1.88 -25.19
N SER A 474 -18.22 1.37 -25.98
CA SER A 474 -19.05 2.23 -26.86
C SER A 474 -19.97 3.20 -26.11
N GLY A 475 -20.26 2.94 -24.82
CA GLY A 475 -20.97 3.88 -23.96
C GLY A 475 -20.17 5.16 -23.72
N ILE A 476 -18.84 5.04 -23.67
CA ILE A 476 -17.89 6.14 -23.46
C ILE A 476 -17.79 7.02 -24.71
N GLU A 477 -17.83 6.44 -25.92
CA GLU A 477 -17.82 7.20 -27.19
C GLU A 477 -18.97 8.21 -27.35
N ASN A 478 -20.07 8.03 -26.59
CA ASN A 478 -21.26 8.86 -26.70
C ASN A 478 -21.47 9.83 -25.52
N GLY A 479 -20.64 9.78 -24.48
CA GLY A 479 -20.62 10.79 -23.41
C GLY A 479 -19.81 12.02 -23.81
N PRO A 480 -19.95 13.16 -23.12
CA PRO A 480 -19.05 14.29 -23.29
C PRO A 480 -17.65 13.93 -22.76
N ALA A 481 -16.87 13.12 -23.49
CA ALA A 481 -15.40 13.21 -23.45
C ALA A 481 -14.98 14.34 -24.39
N ASN A 482 -15.53 15.52 -24.12
CA ASN A 482 -15.26 16.68 -24.93
C ASN A 482 -13.97 17.31 -24.42
N GLY A 483 -12.82 16.71 -24.69
CA GLY A 483 -11.51 17.27 -24.30
C GLY A 483 -11.24 18.70 -24.78
N THR A 484 -12.19 19.38 -25.46
CA THR A 484 -12.15 20.81 -25.72
C THR A 484 -13.54 21.42 -25.41
N CYS A 485 -13.57 22.66 -24.92
CA CYS A 485 -14.83 23.37 -24.66
C CYS A 485 -15.72 23.58 -25.90
N ALA A 486 -15.21 23.34 -27.12
CA ALA A 486 -15.94 23.54 -28.36
C ALA A 486 -17.08 22.53 -28.53
N ASN A 487 -16.94 21.39 -27.85
CA ASN A 487 -17.92 20.31 -27.81
C ASN A 487 -18.61 20.23 -26.44
N ALA A 488 -18.59 21.30 -25.64
CA ALA A 488 -19.25 21.38 -24.33
C ALA A 488 -20.71 20.91 -24.40
N GLU A 489 -21.11 19.97 -23.55
CA GLU A 489 -22.50 19.53 -23.48
C GLU A 489 -23.35 20.63 -22.83
N THR A 490 -24.50 20.97 -23.43
CA THR A 490 -25.39 21.99 -22.86
C THR A 490 -26.25 21.41 -21.75
N LEU A 491 -26.12 21.95 -20.54
CA LEU A 491 -27.00 21.64 -19.41
C LEU A 491 -28.39 22.26 -19.64
N ALA A 492 -29.34 21.44 -20.05
CA ALA A 492 -30.71 21.86 -20.33
C ALA A 492 -31.59 21.78 -19.08
N PHE A 493 -31.84 22.91 -18.44
CA PHE A 493 -32.72 22.98 -17.27
C PHE A 493 -34.18 22.63 -17.61
N SER A 494 -34.71 21.62 -16.93
CA SER A 494 -36.12 21.23 -16.94
C SER A 494 -36.69 21.35 -15.53
N ALA A 495 -37.57 22.33 -15.32
CA ALA A 495 -38.09 22.69 -13.99
C ALA A 495 -36.95 22.98 -13.00
N ASP A 496 -36.03 23.86 -13.44
CA ASP A 496 -34.90 24.38 -12.65
C ASP A 496 -33.80 23.36 -12.32
N VAL A 497 -33.91 22.11 -12.76
CA VAL A 497 -32.85 21.08 -12.61
C VAL A 497 -32.34 20.64 -13.98
N ALA A 498 -31.02 20.48 -14.10
CA ALA A 498 -30.35 19.80 -15.19
C ALA A 498 -29.47 18.68 -14.60
N SER A 499 -29.38 17.54 -15.29
CA SER A 499 -28.44 16.48 -14.92
C SER A 499 -27.73 15.99 -16.18
N ALA A 500 -26.46 15.68 -16.04
CA ALA A 500 -25.63 15.08 -17.07
C ALA A 500 -24.77 13.97 -16.46
N MET A 501 -24.25 13.11 -17.32
CA MET A 501 -23.20 12.16 -16.97
C MET A 501 -21.95 12.54 -17.76
N GLY A 502 -20.77 12.34 -17.18
CA GLY A 502 -19.49 12.62 -17.83
C GLY A 502 -18.45 11.58 -17.48
N HIS A 503 -17.32 11.65 -18.17
CA HIS A 503 -16.11 10.88 -17.85
C HIS A 503 -14.89 11.60 -18.44
N ASN A 504 -13.77 11.57 -17.75
CA ASN A 504 -12.52 12.21 -18.17
C ASN A 504 -11.55 11.25 -18.88
N ILE A 505 -12.00 10.05 -19.23
CA ILE A 505 -11.12 8.92 -19.57
C ILE A 505 -10.36 9.10 -20.91
N ASN A 506 -10.83 9.97 -21.80
CA ASN A 506 -10.22 10.24 -23.10
C ASN A 506 -10.14 11.75 -23.42
N GLY A 507 -10.17 12.59 -22.39
CA GLY A 507 -10.01 14.04 -22.61
C GLY A 507 -8.56 14.40 -22.92
N THR A 508 -8.37 15.61 -23.41
CA THR A 508 -7.11 16.31 -23.28
C THR A 508 -7.25 17.26 -22.10
N ASP A 509 -6.16 17.47 -21.39
CA ASP A 509 -6.00 18.63 -20.51
C ASP A 509 -5.92 19.88 -21.39
N ASP A 510 -6.93 20.73 -21.25
CA ASP A 510 -7.14 21.94 -22.03
C ASP A 510 -7.33 23.18 -21.14
N ALA A 511 -7.55 23.01 -19.83
CA ALA A 511 -7.91 24.05 -18.88
C ALA A 511 -7.13 23.96 -17.57
N GLU A 512 -6.23 24.90 -17.36
CA GLU A 512 -5.62 25.11 -16.06
C GLU A 512 -6.71 25.35 -14.99
N GLY A 513 -6.66 24.56 -13.92
CA GLY A 513 -7.52 24.76 -12.75
C GLY A 513 -7.28 26.12 -12.09
N PRO A 514 -8.27 26.70 -11.39
CA PRO A 514 -8.02 27.93 -10.66
C PRO A 514 -6.99 27.72 -9.56
N THR A 515 -6.00 28.62 -9.49
CA THR A 515 -5.05 28.69 -8.37
C THR A 515 -5.73 29.32 -7.15
N LEU A 516 -5.59 28.66 -6.01
CA LEU A 516 -6.05 29.13 -4.71
C LEU A 516 -4.84 29.42 -3.81
N GLU A 517 -4.98 30.40 -2.92
CA GLU A 517 -3.99 30.65 -1.87
C GLU A 517 -4.43 29.93 -0.58
N ARG A 518 -3.60 29.03 -0.05
CA ARG A 518 -3.75 28.43 1.29
C ARG A 518 -2.75 29.04 2.25
N ASP A 519 -3.12 29.21 3.52
CA ASP A 519 -2.12 29.44 4.57
C ASP A 519 -1.31 28.15 4.74
N ASP A 520 0.02 28.24 4.71
CA ASP A 520 0.92 27.09 4.85
C ASP A 520 1.09 26.65 6.32
N GLY A 521 0.42 27.31 7.26
CA GLY A 521 0.53 27.04 8.70
C GLY A 521 1.79 27.62 9.34
N GLU A 522 2.76 28.08 8.53
CA GLU A 522 3.97 28.79 8.97
C GLU A 522 3.85 30.32 8.82
N GLY A 523 2.67 30.81 8.43
CA GLY A 523 2.37 32.21 8.19
C GLY A 523 2.82 32.70 6.81
N GLY A 524 3.11 31.78 5.90
CA GLY A 524 3.18 32.01 4.46
C GLY A 524 1.86 31.67 3.76
N THR A 525 1.84 31.89 2.45
CA THR A 525 0.72 31.51 1.59
C THR A 525 1.28 30.62 0.48
N GLU A 526 0.72 29.43 0.34
CA GLU A 526 1.02 28.50 -0.74
C GLU A 526 -0.05 28.66 -1.83
N GLU A 527 0.39 28.84 -3.08
CA GLU A 527 -0.49 28.78 -4.24
C GLU A 527 -0.63 27.30 -4.64
N TYR A 528 -1.85 26.79 -4.75
CA TYR A 528 -2.13 25.44 -5.23
C TYR A 528 -3.18 25.45 -6.33
N SER A 529 -3.02 24.62 -7.35
CA SER A 529 -4.07 24.43 -8.35
C SER A 529 -5.20 23.56 -7.82
N CYS A 530 -6.45 23.95 -8.10
CA CYS A 530 -7.65 23.19 -7.74
C CYS A 530 -7.61 21.71 -8.21
N ASN A 531 -7.04 21.44 -9.37
CA ASN A 531 -6.92 20.11 -9.96
C ASN A 531 -5.56 19.43 -9.68
N GLY A 532 -4.62 20.12 -9.01
CA GLY A 532 -3.27 19.64 -8.74
C GLY A 532 -2.36 19.57 -9.95
N GLU A 533 -2.69 20.24 -11.07
CA GLU A 533 -1.88 20.20 -12.30
C GLU A 533 -0.49 20.80 -12.15
N ASP A 534 -0.32 21.78 -11.27
CA ASP A 534 0.99 22.34 -10.93
C ASP A 534 1.95 21.27 -10.41
N LEU A 535 1.44 20.36 -9.58
CA LEU A 535 2.17 19.20 -9.09
C LEU A 535 2.34 18.14 -10.18
N ALA A 536 1.34 17.96 -11.06
CA ALA A 536 1.41 17.02 -12.17
C ALA A 536 2.52 17.40 -13.17
N ASP A 537 2.62 18.68 -13.52
CA ASP A 537 3.63 19.22 -14.42
C ASP A 537 5.05 19.05 -13.86
N GLU A 538 5.23 19.27 -12.55
CA GLU A 538 6.51 19.04 -11.87
C GLU A 538 6.88 17.54 -11.87
N ALA A 539 5.91 16.66 -11.56
CA ALA A 539 6.10 15.22 -11.58
C ALA A 539 6.42 14.69 -12.99
N MET A 540 5.70 15.15 -14.02
CA MET A 540 5.97 14.79 -15.42
C MET A 540 7.34 15.27 -15.89
N THR A 541 7.74 16.47 -15.50
CA THR A 541 9.08 17.00 -15.80
C THR A 541 10.17 16.12 -15.19
N THR A 542 9.94 15.65 -13.97
CA THR A 542 10.84 14.73 -13.25
C THR A 542 10.88 13.34 -13.91
N ALA A 543 9.72 12.73 -14.17
CA ALA A 543 9.63 11.43 -14.84
C ALA A 543 10.30 11.44 -16.23
N THR A 544 10.09 12.50 -17.01
CA THR A 544 10.76 12.69 -18.31
C THR A 544 12.27 12.80 -18.18
N ALA A 545 12.77 13.47 -17.12
CA ALA A 545 14.20 13.58 -16.86
C ALA A 545 14.82 12.22 -16.48
N ASP A 546 14.05 11.36 -15.82
CA ASP A 546 14.45 10.01 -15.40
C ASP A 546 14.21 8.93 -16.49
N GLY A 547 13.58 9.29 -17.61
CA GLY A 547 13.31 8.37 -18.72
C GLY A 547 12.12 7.44 -18.48
N VAL A 548 11.25 7.77 -17.52
CA VAL A 548 9.99 7.08 -17.23
C VAL A 548 8.87 7.72 -18.05
N ASP A 549 7.94 6.91 -18.57
CA ASP A 549 6.75 7.44 -19.23
C ASP A 549 5.95 8.31 -18.24
N GLY A 550 5.67 9.55 -18.63
CA GLY A 550 4.92 10.47 -17.79
C GLY A 550 3.50 9.96 -17.52
N VAL A 551 3.07 10.00 -16.26
CA VAL A 551 1.64 10.02 -15.92
C VAL A 551 1.05 11.23 -16.61
N GLY A 552 0.24 11.04 -17.65
CA GLY A 552 -0.34 12.14 -18.44
C GLY A 552 -1.12 13.13 -17.57
N THR A 553 -1.55 14.26 -18.10
CA THR A 553 -2.34 15.21 -17.32
C THR A 553 -3.80 14.78 -17.16
N PRO A 554 -4.48 15.17 -16.06
CA PRO A 554 -5.91 14.94 -15.89
C PRO A 554 -6.71 15.58 -17.03
N ALA A 555 -7.72 14.87 -17.50
CA ALA A 555 -8.48 15.30 -18.65
C ALA A 555 -9.71 16.14 -18.25
N ASP A 556 -10.00 17.18 -19.03
CA ASP A 556 -11.14 18.04 -18.78
C ASP A 556 -12.44 17.54 -19.41
N VAL A 557 -13.55 17.80 -18.71
CA VAL A 557 -14.92 17.67 -19.24
C VAL A 557 -15.67 18.98 -19.09
N PHE A 558 -16.19 19.48 -20.21
CA PHE A 558 -16.84 20.79 -20.30
C PHE A 558 -18.35 20.71 -20.43
N TYR A 559 -19.05 21.52 -19.64
CA TYR A 559 -20.50 21.72 -19.70
C TYR A 559 -20.85 23.18 -19.91
N TYR A 560 -21.72 23.45 -20.88
CA TYR A 560 -22.23 24.79 -21.14
C TYR A 560 -23.52 25.04 -20.37
N MET A 561 -23.53 26.12 -19.57
CA MET A 561 -24.68 26.53 -18.77
C MET A 561 -25.12 27.94 -19.15
N ASN A 562 -26.40 28.13 -19.50
CA ASN A 562 -26.99 29.44 -19.77
C ASN A 562 -28.02 29.80 -18.69
N LEU A 563 -27.80 30.92 -18.00
CA LEU A 563 -28.71 31.47 -17.01
C LEU A 563 -29.45 32.67 -17.58
N ALA A 564 -30.78 32.57 -17.66
CA ALA A 564 -31.62 33.62 -18.24
C ALA A 564 -31.82 34.84 -17.30
N ALA A 565 -31.64 34.64 -16.00
CA ALA A 565 -31.74 35.66 -14.95
C ALA A 565 -30.69 35.35 -13.87
N ALA A 566 -30.40 36.33 -13.02
CA ALA A 566 -29.60 36.07 -11.83
C ALA A 566 -30.37 35.14 -10.89
N THR A 567 -29.72 34.13 -10.33
CA THR A 567 -30.33 33.11 -9.48
C THR A 567 -29.27 32.43 -8.63
N ASP A 568 -29.69 31.88 -7.50
CA ASP A 568 -28.87 30.94 -6.74
C ASP A 568 -28.73 29.64 -7.56
N VAL A 569 -27.53 29.07 -7.61
CA VAL A 569 -27.22 27.83 -8.35
C VAL A 569 -26.48 26.85 -7.46
N GLU A 570 -26.94 25.61 -7.43
CA GLU A 570 -26.22 24.48 -6.84
C GLU A 570 -25.70 23.56 -7.94
N VAL A 571 -24.44 23.17 -7.84
CA VAL A 571 -23.83 22.12 -8.65
C VAL A 571 -23.46 20.99 -7.71
N VAL A 572 -23.90 19.78 -8.02
CA VAL A 572 -23.55 18.54 -7.32
C VAL A 572 -22.81 17.65 -8.30
N PHE A 573 -21.59 17.31 -7.95
CA PHE A 573 -20.74 16.35 -8.63
C PHE A 573 -20.65 15.10 -7.77
N ASP A 574 -20.77 13.94 -8.41
CA ASP A 574 -20.71 12.64 -7.77
C ASP A 574 -20.00 11.63 -8.67
N GLY A 575 -18.75 11.33 -8.33
CA GLY A 575 -17.91 10.28 -8.90
C GLY A 575 -17.76 9.05 -7.99
N THR A 576 -18.53 8.95 -6.90
CA THR A 576 -18.39 7.86 -5.90
C THR A 576 -18.56 6.47 -6.50
N ASP A 577 -19.52 6.30 -7.43
CA ASP A 577 -19.80 5.02 -8.09
C ASP A 577 -18.62 4.48 -8.91
N SER A 578 -17.72 5.34 -9.39
CA SER A 578 -16.53 4.95 -10.16
C SER A 578 -15.23 5.11 -9.38
N GLY A 579 -15.28 5.64 -8.15
CA GLY A 579 -14.10 6.06 -7.40
C GLY A 579 -13.39 7.28 -8.00
N PHE A 580 -14.00 7.97 -8.96
CA PHE A 580 -13.42 9.16 -9.59
C PHE A 580 -13.44 10.34 -8.62
N SER A 581 -12.25 10.82 -8.26
CA SER A 581 -12.08 12.11 -7.60
C SER A 581 -11.93 13.18 -8.67
N GLY A 582 -12.68 14.28 -8.58
CA GLY A 582 -12.59 15.35 -9.56
C GLY A 582 -12.59 16.73 -8.93
N ALA A 583 -12.01 17.69 -9.65
CA ALA A 583 -12.11 19.11 -9.40
C ALA A 583 -13.27 19.69 -10.22
N VAL A 584 -14.10 20.51 -9.59
CA VAL A 584 -15.25 21.15 -10.22
C VAL A 584 -15.17 22.66 -10.03
N TYR A 585 -15.11 23.37 -11.15
CA TYR A 585 -14.98 24.82 -11.17
C TYR A 585 -15.73 25.44 -12.35
N MET A 586 -15.99 26.74 -12.29
CA MET A 586 -16.82 27.42 -13.29
C MET A 586 -16.14 28.67 -13.84
N MET A 587 -16.26 28.88 -15.15
CA MET A 587 -15.74 30.04 -15.87
C MET A 587 -16.85 30.83 -16.57
N ASN A 588 -16.71 32.14 -16.65
CA ASN A 588 -17.62 32.98 -17.44
C ASN A 588 -17.22 32.93 -18.92
N SER A 589 -18.02 32.22 -19.73
CA SER A 589 -17.69 31.95 -21.15
C SER A 589 -18.14 33.06 -22.10
N GLY A 590 -19.08 33.91 -21.67
CA GLY A 590 -19.71 34.91 -22.54
C GLY A 590 -20.37 34.32 -23.80
N GLY A 591 -20.65 33.02 -23.79
CA GLY A 591 -21.29 32.28 -24.88
C GLY A 591 -20.34 31.79 -25.96
N THR A 592 -19.03 31.81 -25.69
CA THR A 592 -18.00 31.34 -26.61
C THR A 592 -17.01 30.43 -25.92
N CYS A 593 -16.56 29.39 -26.61
CA CYS A 593 -15.38 28.61 -26.24
C CYS A 593 -14.17 29.21 -26.99
N PRO A 594 -13.31 30.00 -26.33
CA PRO A 594 -12.07 30.47 -26.95
C PRO A 594 -11.10 29.29 -27.15
N SER A 595 -10.14 29.43 -28.07
CA SER A 595 -9.06 28.44 -28.24
C SER A 595 -8.00 28.50 -27.13
N ASP A 596 -8.14 29.45 -26.20
CA ASP A 596 -7.22 29.71 -25.09
C ASP A 596 -8.11 30.02 -23.88
N LEU A 597 -8.28 29.01 -23.02
CA LEU A 597 -9.20 29.05 -21.89
C LEU A 597 -8.73 29.97 -20.77
N SER A 598 -7.42 30.25 -20.67
CA SER A 598 -6.83 31.22 -19.73
C SER A 598 -7.38 32.65 -19.89
N THR A 599 -8.05 32.93 -21.02
CA THR A 599 -8.69 34.23 -21.27
C THR A 599 -10.07 34.38 -20.62
N LEU A 600 -10.65 33.29 -20.13
CA LEU A 600 -11.90 33.31 -19.36
C LEU A 600 -11.61 33.69 -17.91
N THR A 601 -12.60 34.26 -17.24
CA THR A 601 -12.52 34.55 -15.80
C THR A 601 -13.26 33.49 -15.03
N TYR A 602 -12.65 32.94 -13.99
CA TYR A 602 -13.34 32.07 -13.04
C TYR A 602 -14.52 32.80 -12.38
N VAL A 603 -15.56 32.03 -12.06
CA VAL A 603 -16.64 32.47 -11.20
C VAL A 603 -16.14 32.39 -9.78
N ASN A 604 -16.21 33.49 -9.05
CA ASN A 604 -15.76 33.54 -7.66
C ASN A 604 -16.91 33.23 -6.71
N GLY A 605 -16.57 32.63 -5.56
CA GLY A 605 -17.46 32.46 -4.42
C GLY A 605 -17.73 33.76 -3.68
N SER A 606 -18.41 33.67 -2.53
CA SER A 606 -18.75 34.83 -1.70
C SER A 606 -17.55 35.50 -1.02
N ASP A 607 -16.42 34.82 -0.98
CA ASP A 607 -15.13 35.25 -0.42
C ASP A 607 -14.21 35.91 -1.46
N ASP A 608 -14.71 36.17 -2.68
CA ASP A 608 -13.95 36.66 -3.84
C ASP A 608 -12.87 35.69 -4.36
N ASN A 609 -12.80 34.44 -3.87
CA ASN A 609 -11.91 33.41 -4.40
C ASN A 609 -12.56 32.63 -5.55
N PRO A 610 -11.78 32.13 -6.54
CA PRO A 610 -12.29 31.24 -7.56
C PRO A 610 -13.03 30.03 -6.96
N LEU A 611 -14.16 29.69 -7.55
CA LEU A 611 -14.92 28.52 -7.17
C LEU A 611 -14.16 27.24 -7.54
N CYS A 612 -13.89 26.40 -6.55
CA CYS A 612 -13.22 25.12 -6.71
C CYS A 612 -13.75 24.15 -5.66
N ALA A 613 -14.22 22.98 -6.08
CA ALA A 613 -14.51 21.88 -5.18
C ALA A 613 -13.86 20.60 -5.69
N VAL A 614 -13.16 19.92 -4.78
CA VAL A 614 -12.39 18.69 -5.05
C VAL A 614 -12.94 17.52 -4.25
N GLY A 615 -12.94 16.33 -4.83
CA GLY A 615 -13.24 15.07 -4.14
C GLY A 615 -13.98 14.08 -5.03
N THR A 616 -14.34 12.92 -4.47
CA THR A 616 -15.20 11.92 -5.16
C THR A 616 -16.68 12.33 -5.15
N PHE A 617 -17.04 13.24 -4.26
CA PHE A 617 -18.31 13.94 -4.22
C PHE A 617 -18.02 15.41 -3.91
N SER A 618 -18.75 16.31 -4.53
CA SER A 618 -18.62 17.74 -4.28
C SER A 618 -19.94 18.45 -4.51
N ARG A 619 -20.27 19.35 -3.58
CA ARG A 619 -21.40 20.26 -3.72
C ARG A 619 -20.86 21.68 -3.74
N VAL A 620 -21.41 22.48 -4.64
CA VAL A 620 -21.01 23.86 -4.86
C VAL A 620 -22.25 24.72 -4.92
N ARG A 621 -22.30 25.78 -4.10
CA ARG A 621 -23.41 26.75 -4.07
C ARG A 621 -22.93 28.15 -4.44
N LEU A 622 -23.60 28.75 -5.40
CA LEU A 622 -23.35 30.10 -5.87
C LEU A 622 -24.59 30.95 -5.60
N ASP A 623 -24.47 31.89 -4.66
CA ASP A 623 -25.51 32.88 -4.34
C ASP A 623 -25.60 33.95 -5.45
N ASP A 624 -26.81 34.29 -5.90
CA ASP A 624 -27.09 35.38 -6.86
C ASP A 624 -26.19 35.38 -8.10
N LEU A 625 -25.88 34.19 -8.63
CA LEU A 625 -25.06 34.05 -9.84
C LEU A 625 -25.73 34.79 -10.99
N ALA A 626 -25.01 35.75 -11.58
CA ALA A 626 -25.57 36.66 -12.57
C ALA A 626 -26.13 35.92 -13.81
N ALA A 627 -27.10 36.53 -14.50
CA ALA A 627 -27.52 36.05 -15.81
C ALA A 627 -26.34 36.05 -16.78
N GLY A 628 -26.13 34.97 -17.52
CA GLY A 628 -24.95 34.83 -18.36
C GLY A 628 -24.77 33.45 -18.95
N ASP A 629 -23.63 33.28 -19.60
CA ASP A 629 -23.17 32.04 -20.21
C ASP A 629 -21.92 31.59 -19.47
N TYR A 630 -21.94 30.36 -18.99
CA TYR A 630 -20.91 29.78 -18.15
C TYR A 630 -20.41 28.47 -18.75
N LEU A 631 -19.14 28.18 -18.47
CA LEU A 631 -18.51 26.91 -18.75
C LEU A 631 -18.22 26.28 -17.39
N LEU A 632 -18.89 25.18 -17.09
CA LEU A 632 -18.62 24.36 -15.92
C LEU A 632 -17.65 23.27 -16.34
N VAL A 633 -16.55 23.14 -15.61
CA VAL A 633 -15.49 22.17 -15.87
C VAL A 633 -15.48 21.14 -14.76
N VAL A 634 -15.39 19.88 -15.16
CA VAL A 634 -15.10 18.77 -14.27
C VAL A 634 -13.80 18.17 -14.75
N ASP A 635 -12.81 18.15 -13.88
CA ASP A 635 -11.44 17.78 -14.19
C ASP A 635 -10.97 16.68 -13.23
N GLY A 636 -10.05 15.82 -13.65
CA GLY A 636 -9.44 14.84 -12.75
C GLY A 636 -8.49 15.52 -11.75
N ILE A 637 -8.23 14.85 -10.64
CA ILE A 637 -7.23 15.30 -9.67
C ILE A 637 -5.94 14.51 -9.88
N PHE A 638 -4.82 15.22 -9.88
CA PHE A 638 -3.51 14.59 -9.77
C PHE A 638 -3.19 14.27 -8.31
N ASP A 639 -2.93 12.99 -8.02
CA ASP A 639 -2.37 12.55 -6.75
C ASP A 639 -0.86 12.34 -6.94
N PRO A 640 0.01 13.14 -6.29
CA PRO A 640 1.46 12.98 -6.41
C PRO A 640 1.98 11.62 -5.92
N GLY A 641 1.13 10.82 -5.27
CA GLY A 641 1.50 9.55 -4.67
C GLY A 641 2.34 9.76 -3.41
N PHE A 642 2.29 8.78 -2.51
CA PHE A 642 3.16 8.78 -1.35
C PHE A 642 4.48 8.08 -1.71
N SER A 643 5.45 8.85 -2.19
CA SER A 643 6.77 8.35 -2.59
C SER A 643 7.49 7.56 -1.48
N PHE A 644 7.22 7.88 -0.21
CA PHE A 644 7.74 7.13 0.95
C PHE A 644 7.29 5.65 0.99
N PHE A 645 6.14 5.33 0.39
CA PHE A 645 5.60 3.97 0.30
C PHE A 645 5.77 3.33 -1.09
N GLY A 646 6.48 3.99 -2.01
CA GLY A 646 6.64 3.49 -3.38
C GLY A 646 5.34 3.49 -4.20
N ILE A 647 4.30 4.20 -3.75
CA ILE A 647 3.07 4.36 -4.54
C ILE A 647 3.37 5.40 -5.63
N PRO A 648 3.30 5.04 -6.92
CA PRO A 648 3.57 5.97 -8.00
C PRO A 648 2.52 7.09 -8.02
N PRO A 649 2.88 8.30 -8.51
CA PRO A 649 1.89 9.33 -8.80
C PRO A 649 0.79 8.78 -9.71
N SER A 650 -0.43 9.24 -9.53
CA SER A 650 -1.58 8.75 -10.29
C SER A 650 -2.54 9.88 -10.63
N VAL A 651 -3.23 9.73 -11.76
CA VAL A 651 -4.31 10.62 -12.16
C VAL A 651 -5.60 9.88 -11.98
N THR A 652 -6.55 10.49 -11.29
CA THR A 652 -7.88 9.92 -11.16
C THR A 652 -8.60 10.01 -12.50
N THR A 653 -9.03 8.87 -13.02
CA THR A 653 -9.91 8.81 -14.18
C THR A 653 -11.14 7.99 -13.85
N GLY A 654 -12.26 8.34 -14.47
CA GLY A 654 -13.52 7.63 -14.25
C GLY A 654 -14.70 8.43 -14.76
N GLY A 655 -15.90 8.02 -14.35
CA GLY A 655 -17.13 8.72 -14.72
C GLY A 655 -17.86 9.26 -13.52
N PHE A 656 -18.70 10.24 -13.77
CA PHE A 656 -19.41 10.98 -12.74
C PHE A 656 -20.81 11.34 -13.20
N THR A 657 -21.65 11.66 -12.22
CA THR A 657 -22.89 12.37 -12.45
C THR A 657 -22.74 13.82 -12.02
N LEU A 658 -23.38 14.70 -12.77
CA LEU A 658 -23.40 16.12 -12.52
C LEU A 658 -24.86 16.58 -12.48
N THR A 659 -25.28 17.18 -11.38
CA THR A 659 -26.60 17.79 -11.25
C THR A 659 -26.45 19.27 -10.98
N THR A 660 -27.17 20.10 -11.73
CA THR A 660 -27.21 21.55 -11.54
C THR A 660 -28.63 22.00 -11.29
N GLN A 661 -28.86 22.75 -10.23
CA GLN A 661 -30.18 23.23 -9.84
C GLN A 661 -30.18 24.75 -9.65
N GLN A 662 -31.18 25.42 -10.21
CA GLN A 662 -31.45 26.84 -10.01
C GLN A 662 -32.47 27.02 -8.89
N TYR A 663 -32.29 28.07 -8.10
CA TYR A 663 -33.20 28.48 -7.04
C TYR A 663 -33.58 29.96 -7.18
N PRO A 664 -34.54 30.29 -8.06
CA PRO A 664 -34.91 31.69 -8.34
C PRO A 664 -35.47 32.46 -7.13
N ASP A 665 -35.98 31.74 -6.13
CA ASP A 665 -36.52 32.30 -4.89
C ASP A 665 -35.50 32.26 -3.72
N GLY A 666 -34.24 31.91 -4.03
CA GLY A 666 -33.17 31.65 -3.07
C GLY A 666 -33.05 30.16 -2.69
N PHE A 667 -31.88 29.74 -2.22
CA PHE A 667 -31.70 28.36 -1.72
C PHE A 667 -32.77 27.97 -0.70
N PRO A 668 -33.30 26.73 -0.75
CA PRO A 668 -34.16 26.23 0.30
C PRO A 668 -33.39 26.28 1.62
N ALA A 669 -34.05 26.73 2.68
CA ALA A 669 -33.45 26.70 4.00
C ALA A 669 -32.97 25.27 4.30
N ILE A 670 -31.70 25.15 4.69
CA ILE A 670 -31.07 23.86 4.97
C ILE A 670 -31.92 23.13 6.01
N GLY A 671 -32.20 21.84 5.76
CA GLY A 671 -33.06 21.04 6.63
C GLY A 671 -32.60 21.05 8.10
N SER A 672 -31.29 21.01 8.33
CA SER A 672 -30.68 21.10 9.66
C SER A 672 -30.87 22.49 10.30
N CYS A 673 -30.78 23.60 9.54
CA CYS A 673 -31.11 24.94 10.06
C CYS A 673 -32.59 25.07 10.44
N VAL A 674 -33.50 24.55 9.60
CA VAL A 674 -34.95 24.61 9.86
C VAL A 674 -35.33 23.78 11.09
N ASN A 675 -34.65 22.66 11.29
CA ASN A 675 -34.85 21.76 12.42
C ASN A 675 -33.89 22.05 13.59
N ALA A 676 -33.22 23.20 13.59
CA ALA A 676 -32.27 23.54 14.64
C ALA A 676 -32.94 23.50 16.02
N THR A 677 -32.33 22.77 16.95
CA THR A 677 -32.91 22.52 18.27
C THR A 677 -32.52 23.65 19.22
N ALA A 678 -33.50 24.34 19.80
CA ALA A 678 -33.22 25.34 20.81
C ALA A 678 -32.63 24.70 22.08
N THR A 679 -31.42 25.12 22.45
CA THR A 679 -30.70 24.58 23.62
C THR A 679 -30.69 25.60 24.75
N THR A 680 -30.93 25.12 25.97
CA THR A 680 -30.83 25.99 27.16
C THR A 680 -29.36 26.12 27.54
N LEU A 681 -28.80 27.32 27.43
CA LEU A 681 -27.44 27.59 27.90
C LEU A 681 -27.33 27.37 29.43
N PRO A 682 -26.23 26.76 29.91
CA PRO A 682 -26.05 26.55 31.34
C PRO A 682 -25.82 27.88 32.06
N ALA A 683 -26.13 27.91 33.36
CA ALA A 683 -25.73 29.04 34.20
C ALA A 683 -24.20 29.03 34.39
N SER A 684 -23.58 30.19 34.61
CA SER A 684 -22.14 30.30 34.92
C SER A 684 -21.71 29.31 36.01
N GLY A 685 -20.64 28.57 35.73
CA GLY A 685 -20.12 27.46 36.53
C GLY A 685 -20.88 26.14 36.42
N ALA A 686 -21.82 26.00 35.48
CA ALA A 686 -22.56 24.77 35.24
C ALA A 686 -22.36 24.25 33.80
N SER A 687 -22.70 22.98 33.60
CA SER A 687 -22.65 22.33 32.29
C SER A 687 -24.00 21.74 31.92
N VAL A 688 -24.26 21.61 30.62
CA VAL A 688 -25.37 20.86 30.05
C VAL A 688 -24.84 19.89 29.01
N GLU A 689 -25.31 18.65 29.06
CA GLU A 689 -24.98 17.61 28.09
C GLU A 689 -26.15 17.40 27.13
N MET A 690 -25.82 17.08 25.90
CA MET A 690 -26.74 16.73 24.83
C MET A 690 -26.15 15.61 24.00
N THR A 691 -27.00 14.68 23.57
CA THR A 691 -26.59 13.61 22.68
C THR A 691 -26.95 13.99 21.25
N VAL A 692 -25.94 13.96 20.39
CA VAL A 692 -26.03 14.18 18.95
C VAL A 692 -25.88 12.81 18.31
N ASN A 693 -26.88 12.39 17.53
CA ASN A 693 -26.75 11.21 16.69
C ASN A 693 -26.64 11.68 15.25
N VAL A 694 -25.54 11.33 14.61
CA VAL A 694 -25.32 11.58 13.19
C VAL A 694 -25.55 10.26 12.48
N GLU A 695 -26.52 10.25 11.58
CA GLU A 695 -26.68 9.17 10.60
C GLU A 695 -25.80 9.48 9.39
N ASP A 696 -25.32 8.46 8.68
CA ASP A 696 -24.62 8.64 7.40
C ASP A 696 -25.39 9.62 6.51
N GLY A 697 -24.71 10.65 6.02
CA GLY A 697 -25.36 11.68 5.19
C GLY A 697 -24.43 12.83 4.84
N GLU A 698 -24.93 13.70 3.98
CA GLU A 698 -24.18 14.84 3.46
C GLU A 698 -24.24 16.03 4.42
N SER A 699 -23.10 16.70 4.58
CA SER A 699 -23.02 18.01 5.23
C SER A 699 -23.60 19.08 4.30
N TRP A 700 -24.23 20.07 4.91
CA TRP A 700 -24.82 21.24 4.27
C TRP A 700 -24.09 22.54 4.63
N ILE A 701 -23.13 22.52 5.55
CA ILE A 701 -22.35 23.68 6.01
C ILE A 701 -20.88 23.49 5.61
N ASP A 702 -20.55 23.84 4.37
CA ASP A 702 -19.22 23.64 3.77
C ASP A 702 -18.12 24.63 4.24
N SER A 703 -18.34 25.43 5.30
CA SER A 703 -17.40 26.50 5.69
C SER A 703 -16.68 26.19 6.99
N TYR A 704 -15.80 25.20 6.94
CA TYR A 704 -14.86 24.89 8.00
C TYR A 704 -13.51 25.63 7.83
N ALA A 705 -13.39 26.58 6.90
CA ALA A 705 -12.12 27.21 6.53
C ALA A 705 -11.21 27.68 7.69
N ASP A 706 -11.74 28.04 8.87
CA ASP A 706 -10.94 28.44 10.03
C ASP A 706 -10.89 27.39 11.19
N CYS A 707 -11.27 26.12 10.98
CA CYS A 707 -11.25 25.09 12.03
C CYS A 707 -9.88 24.42 12.25
N GLY A 708 -8.88 24.73 11.42
CA GLY A 708 -7.56 24.11 11.46
C GLY A 708 -7.04 23.77 10.05
N GLU A 709 -5.79 23.29 9.97
CA GLU A 709 -5.15 22.89 8.69
C GLU A 709 -5.90 21.72 8.00
N TYR A 710 -6.68 20.94 8.76
CA TYR A 710 -7.41 19.77 8.26
C TYR A 710 -8.91 20.00 8.05
N ALA A 711 -9.36 21.23 8.23
CA ALA A 711 -10.77 21.57 8.16
C ALA A 711 -11.35 21.43 6.75
N ASP A 712 -10.50 21.47 5.73
CA ASP A 712 -10.86 21.15 4.34
C ASP A 712 -11.27 19.68 4.15
N ARG A 713 -10.95 18.79 5.09
CA ARG A 713 -11.32 17.36 5.09
C ARG A 713 -12.65 17.07 5.77
N ALA A 714 -13.20 18.02 6.52
CA ALA A 714 -14.52 17.95 7.16
C ALA A 714 -15.68 17.98 6.14
N ARG A 715 -15.68 17.04 5.20
CA ARG A 715 -16.63 16.97 4.09
C ARG A 715 -17.53 15.77 4.27
N GLY A 716 -18.66 16.01 4.94
CA GLY A 716 -19.81 15.11 4.92
C GLY A 716 -20.16 14.56 6.28
N GLY A 717 -21.39 14.82 6.70
CA GLY A 717 -22.04 14.26 7.88
C GLY A 717 -23.39 14.96 8.01
N ASN A 718 -24.42 14.28 8.51
CA ASN A 718 -25.66 14.99 8.81
C ASN A 718 -25.45 15.90 10.02
N GLU A 719 -25.37 17.22 9.85
CA GLU A 719 -25.15 18.10 11.00
C GLU A 719 -26.36 18.15 11.92
N GLN A 720 -26.08 18.20 13.22
CA GLN A 720 -27.06 18.64 14.21
C GLN A 720 -26.78 20.07 14.62
N ILE A 721 -27.79 20.91 14.48
CA ILE A 721 -27.67 22.35 14.72
C ILE A 721 -28.49 22.73 15.93
N PHE A 722 -27.86 23.50 16.82
CA PHE A 722 -28.47 23.97 18.04
C PHE A 722 -28.49 25.49 18.10
N ILE A 723 -29.59 26.04 18.60
CA ILE A 723 -29.76 27.48 18.75
C ILE A 723 -29.34 27.88 20.17
N LEU A 724 -28.38 28.79 20.28
CA LEU A 724 -27.90 29.37 21.53
C LEU A 724 -28.34 30.84 21.63
N GLU A 725 -29.13 31.18 22.66
CA GLU A 725 -29.65 32.54 22.89
C GLU A 725 -29.22 33.06 24.28
N PRO A 726 -28.00 33.61 24.43
CA PRO A 726 -27.52 34.12 25.71
C PRO A 726 -28.40 35.28 26.23
N THR A 727 -28.89 35.14 27.45
CA THR A 727 -29.65 36.22 28.15
C THR A 727 -28.75 37.21 28.89
N SER A 728 -27.46 36.91 29.01
CA SER A 728 -26.37 37.75 29.49
C SER A 728 -25.11 37.41 28.71
N ASP A 729 -24.13 38.31 28.66
CA ASP A 729 -22.83 37.98 28.08
C ASP A 729 -22.24 36.76 28.81
N LEU A 730 -21.77 35.78 28.04
CA LEU A 730 -21.38 34.47 28.53
C LEU A 730 -20.18 33.96 27.76
N THR A 731 -19.22 33.36 28.46
CA THR A 731 -18.18 32.55 27.83
C THR A 731 -18.55 31.09 28.03
N ILE A 732 -18.49 30.30 26.97
CA ILE A 732 -18.74 28.86 27.03
C ILE A 732 -17.55 28.08 26.48
N SER A 733 -17.36 26.85 26.97
CA SER A 733 -16.59 25.82 26.29
C SER A 733 -17.52 24.74 25.74
N VAL A 734 -17.12 24.11 24.63
CA VAL A 734 -17.86 23.03 23.97
C VAL A 734 -16.94 21.83 23.83
N LYS A 735 -17.38 20.69 24.34
CA LYS A 735 -16.65 19.42 24.21
C LYS A 735 -17.54 18.39 23.55
N ALA A 736 -17.12 17.80 22.44
CA ALA A 736 -17.80 16.69 21.79
C ALA A 736 -16.96 15.41 21.92
N GLU A 737 -17.56 14.33 22.41
CA GLU A 737 -16.89 13.03 22.58
C GLU A 737 -17.85 11.91 22.21
N GLY A 738 -17.40 10.91 21.45
CA GLY A 738 -18.25 9.77 21.13
C GLY A 738 -17.67 8.76 20.16
N ASP A 739 -18.57 8.17 19.37
CA ASP A 739 -18.29 7.03 18.50
C ASP A 739 -17.54 7.38 17.21
N TYR A 740 -17.45 8.66 16.88
CA TYR A 740 -16.85 9.15 15.64
C TYR A 740 -16.19 10.52 15.84
N ASP A 741 -15.31 10.86 14.91
CA ASP A 741 -14.59 12.12 14.90
C ASP A 741 -15.51 13.29 14.58
N THR A 742 -15.54 14.30 15.44
CA THR A 742 -16.49 15.41 15.32
C THR A 742 -15.83 16.66 14.76
N VAL A 743 -16.65 17.58 14.27
CA VAL A 743 -16.30 18.99 14.13
C VAL A 743 -17.36 19.80 14.87
N VAL A 744 -16.93 20.74 15.70
CA VAL A 744 -17.83 21.65 16.40
C VAL A 744 -17.55 23.09 16.02
N GLU A 745 -18.61 23.82 15.69
CA GLU A 745 -18.51 25.21 15.25
C GLU A 745 -19.58 26.06 15.92
N ILE A 746 -19.21 27.28 16.33
CA ILE A 746 -20.16 28.30 16.75
C ILE A 746 -20.21 29.42 15.71
N ARG A 747 -21.42 29.74 15.23
CA ARG A 747 -21.70 30.87 14.32
C ARG A 747 -22.62 31.90 14.95
N GLU A 748 -22.36 33.18 14.75
CA GLU A 748 -23.32 34.26 15.05
C GLU A 748 -24.31 34.42 13.89
N ALA A 749 -25.61 34.41 14.19
CA ALA A 749 -26.64 34.61 13.17
C ALA A 749 -26.51 36.00 12.52
N ASN A 750 -26.50 36.04 11.18
CA ASN A 750 -26.36 37.28 10.40
C ASN A 750 -27.66 38.10 10.28
N THR A 751 -28.78 37.56 10.75
CA THR A 751 -30.10 38.18 10.67
C THR A 751 -30.83 38.15 12.02
N THR A 752 -31.58 39.21 12.30
CA THR A 752 -32.49 39.29 13.45
C THR A 752 -33.90 38.78 13.12
N GLU A 753 -34.17 38.39 11.87
CA GLU A 753 -35.49 37.91 11.46
C GLU A 753 -35.74 36.49 11.95
N THR A 754 -36.60 36.39 12.97
CA THR A 754 -37.03 35.12 13.55
C THR A 754 -37.81 34.31 12.50
N GLY A 755 -37.22 33.23 11.98
CA GLY A 755 -37.85 32.33 11.01
C GLY A 755 -37.16 32.25 9.63
N ALA A 756 -36.16 33.08 9.36
CA ALA A 756 -35.24 32.94 8.24
C ALA A 756 -33.90 32.40 8.76
N PHE A 757 -33.92 31.21 9.34
CA PHE A 757 -32.72 30.56 9.90
C PHE A 757 -31.78 30.19 8.75
N GLN A 758 -30.87 31.10 8.41
CA GLN A 758 -29.76 30.89 7.47
C GLN A 758 -28.51 30.63 8.30
N CYS A 759 -28.44 29.44 8.91
CA CYS A 759 -27.32 29.13 9.78
C CYS A 759 -26.01 29.01 8.99
N GLU A 760 -26.08 28.67 7.69
CA GLU A 760 -24.95 28.70 6.75
C GLU A 760 -24.39 30.11 6.52
N LYS A 761 -25.23 31.16 6.62
CA LYS A 761 -24.80 32.55 6.39
C LYS A 761 -24.35 33.25 7.68
N GLY A 762 -24.33 32.55 8.81
CA GLY A 762 -23.80 33.07 10.08
C GLY A 762 -22.30 33.35 10.01
N THR A 763 -21.83 34.35 10.75
CA THR A 763 -20.39 34.62 10.87
C THR A 763 -19.78 33.62 11.86
N GLN A 764 -18.78 32.84 11.43
CA GLN A 764 -18.07 31.94 12.32
C GLN A 764 -17.44 32.72 13.47
N VAL A 765 -17.67 32.24 14.70
CA VAL A 765 -17.11 32.80 15.94
C VAL A 765 -15.85 32.04 16.32
N THR A 766 -15.93 30.72 16.26
CA THR A 766 -14.84 29.78 16.54
C THR A 766 -15.25 28.40 16.05
N CYS A 767 -14.26 27.58 15.74
CA CYS A 767 -14.44 26.19 15.36
C CYS A 767 -13.32 25.34 15.94
N ASN A 768 -13.53 24.03 16.04
CA ASN A 768 -12.48 23.06 16.27
C ASN A 768 -12.90 21.68 15.74
N ASP A 769 -11.99 20.96 15.09
CA ASP A 769 -12.12 19.54 14.72
C ASP A 769 -11.45 18.65 15.78
N ASP A 770 -10.25 18.99 16.26
CA ASP A 770 -9.45 18.16 17.19
C ASP A 770 -9.18 18.82 18.55
N GLY A 771 -9.50 18.12 19.64
CA GLY A 771 -9.11 18.55 20.99
C GLY A 771 -7.70 18.08 21.39
N GLU A 772 -6.79 19.00 21.75
CA GLU A 772 -5.51 18.63 22.37
C GLU A 772 -5.72 17.71 23.58
N GLY A 773 -5.16 16.50 23.52
CA GLY A 773 -5.18 15.54 24.63
C GLY A 773 -6.48 14.75 24.81
N LEU A 774 -7.39 14.76 23.83
CA LEU A 774 -8.46 13.76 23.73
C LEU A 774 -7.91 12.53 22.98
N GLU A 775 -8.27 11.33 23.44
CA GLU A 775 -7.93 10.10 22.71
C GLU A 775 -8.77 10.05 21.42
N ASN A 776 -8.16 10.58 20.35
CA ASN A 776 -8.34 10.35 18.92
C ASN A 776 -9.64 10.67 18.17
N TYR A 777 -10.76 11.12 18.76
CA TYR A 777 -12.00 11.35 17.97
C TYR A 777 -12.96 12.41 18.54
N GLY A 778 -12.47 13.48 19.17
CA GLY A 778 -13.35 14.46 19.83
C GLY A 778 -12.87 15.89 19.69
N SER A 779 -13.82 16.82 19.57
CA SER A 779 -13.53 18.24 19.38
C SER A 779 -13.70 19.05 20.66
N LEU A 780 -12.89 20.10 20.83
CA LEU A 780 -12.93 20.98 22.00
C LEU A 780 -12.79 22.46 21.62
N ILE A 781 -13.88 23.22 21.70
CA ILE A 781 -13.78 24.68 21.76
C ILE A 781 -13.50 25.06 23.22
N GLU A 782 -12.28 25.47 23.52
CA GLU A 782 -11.89 25.87 24.88
C GLU A 782 -12.66 27.09 25.38
N SER A 783 -12.89 28.08 24.52
CA SER A 783 -13.65 29.27 24.89
C SER A 783 -14.31 29.96 23.69
N ALA A 784 -15.59 30.30 23.83
CA ALA A 784 -16.35 31.10 22.88
C ALA A 784 -17.13 32.19 23.63
N SER A 785 -16.98 33.45 23.21
CA SER A 785 -17.66 34.59 23.83
C SER A 785 -18.98 34.89 23.13
N LEU A 786 -20.11 34.72 23.84
CA LEU A 786 -21.46 34.94 23.32
C LEU A 786 -22.04 36.23 23.91
N THR A 787 -22.51 37.14 23.04
CA THR A 787 -23.06 38.44 23.44
C THR A 787 -24.55 38.34 23.73
N SER A 788 -24.99 38.94 24.84
CA SER A 788 -26.40 38.97 25.25
C SER A 788 -27.33 39.50 24.16
N GLY A 789 -28.43 38.78 23.91
CA GLY A 789 -29.47 39.18 22.97
C GLY A 789 -29.11 38.97 21.49
N LYS A 790 -28.00 38.30 21.19
CA LYS A 790 -27.72 37.71 19.88
C LYS A 790 -28.18 36.25 19.83
N THR A 791 -28.30 35.73 18.62
CA THR A 791 -28.58 34.32 18.37
C THR A 791 -27.31 33.71 17.77
N TYR A 792 -26.91 32.56 18.28
CA TYR A 792 -25.81 31.77 17.76
C TYR A 792 -26.30 30.39 17.36
N TYR A 793 -25.60 29.76 16.43
CA TYR A 793 -25.77 28.35 16.07
C TYR A 793 -24.55 27.58 16.54
N LEU A 794 -24.76 26.47 17.22
CA LEU A 794 -23.75 25.45 17.43
C LEU A 794 -24.00 24.35 16.40
N VAL A 795 -23.06 24.19 15.47
CA VAL A 795 -23.03 23.10 14.50
C VAL A 795 -22.19 21.99 15.08
N VAL A 796 -22.71 20.78 15.06
CA VAL A 796 -22.01 19.55 15.42
C VAL A 796 -22.10 18.64 14.22
N ASP A 797 -20.96 18.34 13.64
CA ASP A 797 -20.82 17.53 12.44
C ASP A 797 -19.84 16.37 12.66
N ALA A 798 -19.85 15.42 11.73
CA ALA A 798 -18.82 14.42 11.58
C ALA A 798 -17.67 14.96 10.72
N PHE A 799 -16.44 14.53 11.00
CA PHE A 799 -15.27 14.92 10.23
C PHE A 799 -15.25 14.33 8.80
N ASN A 800 -15.99 13.26 8.51
CA ASN A 800 -16.05 12.70 7.16
C ASN A 800 -17.37 12.01 6.87
N SER A 801 -17.73 11.90 5.58
CA SER A 801 -19.05 11.43 5.12
C SER A 801 -19.42 10.01 5.56
N SER A 802 -18.44 9.21 5.97
CA SER A 802 -18.64 7.84 6.45
C SER A 802 -18.68 7.74 7.98
N ALA A 803 -18.41 8.81 8.71
CA ALA A 803 -18.47 8.86 10.15
C ALA A 803 -19.92 9.06 10.62
N SER A 804 -20.41 8.10 11.40
CA SER A 804 -21.72 8.14 12.02
C SER A 804 -21.71 7.49 13.40
N GLY A 805 -22.73 7.78 14.20
CA GLY A 805 -22.86 7.26 15.55
C GLY A 805 -23.42 8.28 16.53
N SER A 806 -23.09 8.11 17.81
CA SER A 806 -23.56 8.97 18.88
C SER A 806 -22.40 9.72 19.52
N VAL A 807 -22.53 11.05 19.65
CA VAL A 807 -21.59 11.89 20.39
C VAL A 807 -22.31 12.65 21.50
N THR A 808 -21.64 12.77 22.63
CA THR A 808 -22.09 13.58 23.76
C THR A 808 -21.41 14.94 23.66
N VAL A 809 -22.21 15.98 23.48
CA VAL A 809 -21.75 17.37 23.46
C VAL A 809 -22.01 17.99 24.83
N THR A 810 -20.97 18.51 25.45
CA THR A 810 -21.02 19.18 26.75
C THR A 810 -20.75 20.66 26.57
N LEU A 811 -21.74 21.49 26.90
CA LEU A 811 -21.58 22.95 26.97
C LEU A 811 -21.32 23.33 28.42
N THR A 812 -20.22 24.03 28.70
CA THR A 812 -19.91 24.54 30.04
C THR A 812 -19.87 26.06 30.01
N ALA A 813 -20.63 26.72 30.87
CA ALA A 813 -20.55 28.17 31.03
C ALA A 813 -19.51 28.52 32.10
N GLU A 814 -18.59 29.42 31.78
CA GLU A 814 -17.52 29.86 32.69
C GLU A 814 -17.98 30.88 33.75
#